data_AF-A0A6I4UQ09-F1
#
_entry.id   AF-A0A6I4UQ09-F1
#
_cell.length_a   1.000
_cell.length_b   1.000
_cell.length_c   1.000
_cell.angle_alpha   90.00
_cell.angle_beta   90.00
_cell.angle_gamma   90.00
#
_symmetry.space_group_name_H-M   'P 1'
#
loop_
_entity.id
_entity.type
_entity.pdbx_description
1 polymer ?
#
loop_
_entity_poly.entity_id
_entity_poly.type
_entity_poly.pdbx_seq_one_letter_code
_entity_poly.pdbx_strand_id
1 'polypeptide(L)'
;MPLGFLKSAREPKRPAPDEQNPVAAQRPDRAIVLGEVEELGIGMFWATDAEGHLSFLSQRALVDLGTDSETMIGKPLTQLFHDVDDEDGGPSQRSLAFKLKARSKLDEQIVAVPNGRGATRWWRLNGRPLTDAAGTFKGYRGSAVDISAQYAYETQVARQSQVDELTGLTNRRKLNERLTATLAAFRASQRSCALMMLDLDRFKQVNDTMGHPAGDELLKQVAQRLSSIVKDYGEVGRLGGDEFQVLLPDMDDRGTLGELANRIVQSISQPYQINGRRAIIGTSIGIAIAPYDGVDTDELTRAADMALYSAKETRGGTFCFFTSELRDAASKTAMLGERLRDAVDRGELKLAYQPLVDPLTNEVKCFEALLRWHDEDEGDISPAQFIPVAENDDLIIRIGEMALKQACMDALSWPDTIRVAVNVSAKQFIRPGYRKAVAAALQASGLPPGRLELEITESVFVGDLETVDAIFRDLKKLGVRLSLDDFGTGYSSLGYLKHGHFNKIKIDQSFVRGCTENGDTNPAIITAIVALAKALGMETVAEGVEAMDELELVKARGADLVQGYIFSRPITQDQVLAQFAEGSNMFRPSGPPRHRAERITIFRKVGLIHEDHYYDVILRNLSKTGARITGLAGVPVGTDVVLDLGHGQLVVSKVVNATENSQGLKFETSMISDGSGGFMTRHRISPYSLAEAGIPLAALGAGAFPLAKWREANKTVPKFVQLELSAPGA
;
A
#
# COMPACT_ATOMS: atom_id res chain seq x y z
N MET A 1 13.65 5.17 -71.56
CA MET A 1 13.61 5.70 -72.93
C MET A 1 12.75 4.77 -73.76
N PRO A 2 11.87 5.21 -74.68
CA PRO A 2 11.71 6.58 -75.18
C PRO A 2 10.23 7.06 -75.34
N LEU A 3 10.12 8.39 -75.51
CA LEU A 3 9.34 9.18 -76.48
C LEU A 3 7.96 8.63 -76.94
N GLY A 4 6.88 9.41 -76.98
CA GLY A 4 6.80 10.79 -77.48
C GLY A 4 6.29 10.80 -78.93
N PHE A 5 5.27 11.65 -79.16
CA PHE A 5 4.90 12.33 -80.41
C PHE A 5 3.82 11.79 -81.37
N LEU A 6 3.00 12.80 -81.77
CA LEU A 6 2.23 13.02 -83.01
C LEU A 6 0.82 12.39 -83.09
N LYS A 7 -0.26 13.17 -82.92
CA LYS A 7 -0.89 14.12 -83.88
C LYS A 7 -1.15 13.54 -85.28
N SER A 8 -2.44 13.48 -85.63
CA SER A 8 -3.07 14.07 -86.83
C SER A 8 -4.01 13.12 -87.56
N ALA A 9 -5.31 13.42 -87.57
CA ALA A 9 -6.03 13.75 -88.79
C ALA A 9 -7.41 14.34 -88.47
N ARG A 10 -7.58 15.59 -88.90
CA ARG A 10 -8.84 16.35 -88.98
C ARG A 10 -9.64 15.85 -90.18
N GLU A 11 -10.97 15.84 -90.03
CA GLU A 11 -11.87 16.16 -91.13
C GLU A 11 -12.56 17.52 -90.89
N PRO A 12 -12.86 18.29 -91.96
CA PRO A 12 -13.18 19.71 -91.86
C PRO A 12 -14.69 20.03 -91.97
N LYS A 13 -15.11 20.88 -91.04
CA LYS A 13 -15.98 22.06 -91.15
C LYS A 13 -17.06 22.13 -92.24
N ARG A 14 -18.31 22.27 -91.77
CA ARG A 14 -19.34 23.15 -92.36
C ARG A 14 -19.44 24.48 -91.59
N PRO A 15 -19.86 25.59 -92.23
CA PRO A 15 -19.75 26.95 -91.70
C PRO A 15 -20.89 27.34 -90.74
N ALA A 16 -20.62 28.38 -89.95
CA ALA A 16 -21.34 28.84 -88.76
C ALA A 16 -22.52 29.78 -89.03
N PRO A 17 -23.37 29.96 -88.01
CA PRO A 17 -23.83 31.30 -87.65
C PRO A 17 -23.62 31.64 -86.17
N ASP A 18 -23.21 32.89 -85.97
CA ASP A 18 -23.28 33.81 -84.82
C ASP A 18 -22.69 33.47 -83.44
N GLU A 19 -21.74 34.34 -83.07
CA GLU A 19 -21.22 34.57 -81.72
C GLU A 19 -22.35 34.94 -80.74
N GLN A 20 -22.61 34.06 -79.78
CA GLN A 20 -23.15 34.45 -78.49
C GLN A 20 -22.22 33.94 -77.39
N ASN A 21 -21.61 34.89 -76.68
CA ASN A 21 -20.84 34.71 -75.46
C ASN A 21 -21.54 33.76 -74.47
N PRO A 22 -20.90 32.68 -73.97
CA PRO A 22 -21.35 32.04 -72.75
C PRO A 22 -20.98 32.94 -71.56
N VAL A 23 -22.01 33.48 -70.92
CA VAL A 23 -21.96 34.23 -69.67
C VAL A 23 -21.13 33.47 -68.64
N ALA A 24 -20.07 34.11 -68.14
CA ALA A 24 -19.29 33.60 -67.01
C ALA A 24 -20.20 33.46 -65.78
N ALA A 25 -20.41 32.22 -65.33
CA ALA A 25 -21.09 31.96 -64.07
C ALA A 25 -20.31 32.65 -62.93
N GLN A 26 -20.89 33.71 -62.37
CA GLN A 26 -20.34 34.43 -61.23
C GLN A 26 -20.18 33.44 -60.07
N ARG A 27 -18.93 33.23 -59.64
CA ARG A 27 -18.68 32.54 -58.37
C ARG A 27 -19.29 33.42 -57.28
N PRO A 28 -20.20 32.89 -56.43
CA PRO A 28 -20.79 33.69 -55.37
C PRO A 28 -19.68 34.17 -54.43
N ASP A 29 -19.81 35.41 -53.97
CA ASP A 29 -18.87 36.00 -53.03
C ASP A 29 -18.82 35.13 -51.76
N ARG A 30 -17.61 34.76 -51.34
CA ARG A 30 -17.40 33.90 -50.17
C ARG A 30 -17.95 34.54 -48.89
N ALA A 31 -18.00 35.87 -48.82
CA ALA A 31 -18.59 36.58 -47.70
C ALA A 31 -20.12 36.42 -47.64
N ILE A 32 -20.79 36.42 -48.80
CA ILE A 32 -22.23 36.20 -48.91
C ILE A 32 -22.57 34.76 -48.55
N VAL A 33 -21.82 33.79 -49.09
CA VAL A 33 -22.03 32.36 -48.77
C VAL A 33 -21.80 32.08 -47.27
N LEU A 34 -20.81 32.71 -46.65
CA LEU A 34 -20.56 32.56 -45.21
C LEU A 34 -21.70 33.17 -44.38
N GLY A 35 -22.20 34.35 -44.77
CA GLY A 35 -23.37 34.97 -44.15
C GLY A 35 -24.64 34.12 -44.27
N GLU A 36 -24.90 33.55 -45.44
CA GLU A 36 -26.03 32.63 -45.67
C GLU A 36 -25.89 31.34 -44.83
N VAL A 37 -24.68 30.80 -44.68
CA VAL A 37 -24.41 29.64 -43.81
C VAL A 37 -24.62 29.97 -42.33
N GLU A 38 -24.28 31.19 -41.91
CA GLU A 38 -24.57 31.68 -40.56
C GLU A 38 -26.08 31.84 -40.33
N GLU A 39 -26.83 32.36 -41.31
CA GLU A 39 -28.29 32.48 -41.27
C GLU A 39 -29.02 31.13 -41.25
N LEU A 40 -28.47 30.12 -41.93
CA LEU A 40 -28.97 28.74 -41.89
C LEU A 40 -28.72 28.05 -40.53
N GLY A 41 -27.94 28.68 -39.64
CA GLY A 41 -27.69 28.18 -38.28
C GLY A 41 -26.77 26.96 -38.22
N ILE A 42 -25.95 26.72 -39.26
CA ILE A 42 -25.17 25.48 -39.44
C ILE A 42 -23.83 25.50 -38.67
N GLY A 43 -23.40 26.64 -38.11
CA GLY A 43 -22.21 26.68 -37.27
C GLY A 43 -22.03 28.00 -36.52
N MET A 44 -21.46 27.93 -35.32
CA MET A 44 -21.02 29.10 -34.55
C MET A 44 -19.54 29.31 -34.79
N PHE A 45 -19.13 30.54 -35.13
CA PHE A 45 -17.74 30.88 -35.44
C PHE A 45 -17.21 31.93 -34.49
N TRP A 46 -15.92 31.84 -34.18
CA TRP A 46 -15.24 32.75 -33.27
C TRP A 46 -13.82 33.07 -33.75
N ALA A 47 -13.31 34.22 -33.31
CA ALA A 47 -11.98 34.69 -33.63
C ALA A 47 -11.35 35.46 -32.46
N THR A 48 -10.03 35.42 -32.37
CA THR A 48 -9.28 36.30 -31.46
C THR A 48 -8.30 37.21 -32.21
N ASP A 49 -7.85 38.26 -31.53
CA ASP A 49 -6.63 39.00 -31.88
C ASP A 49 -5.36 38.25 -31.43
N ALA A 50 -4.19 38.89 -31.62
CA ALA A 50 -2.89 38.31 -31.30
C ALA A 50 -2.63 38.18 -29.79
N GLU A 51 -3.34 38.97 -28.98
CA GLU A 51 -3.30 38.99 -27.53
C GLU A 51 -4.27 37.97 -26.91
N GLY A 52 -5.17 37.38 -27.70
CA GLY A 52 -6.12 36.36 -27.28
C GLY A 52 -7.48 36.92 -26.84
N HIS A 53 -7.77 38.19 -27.12
CA HIS A 53 -9.08 38.78 -26.91
C HIS A 53 -10.03 38.40 -28.05
N LEU A 54 -11.28 38.13 -27.71
CA LEU A 54 -12.31 37.78 -28.68
C LEU A 54 -12.57 38.97 -29.62
N SER A 55 -12.23 38.82 -30.90
CA SER A 55 -12.36 39.88 -31.92
C SER A 55 -13.57 39.69 -32.82
N PHE A 56 -14.11 38.46 -32.89
CA PHE A 56 -15.34 38.17 -33.61
C PHE A 56 -16.06 36.97 -32.99
N LEU A 57 -17.40 37.03 -33.00
CA LEU A 57 -18.29 35.95 -32.63
C LEU A 57 -19.52 36.03 -33.55
N SER A 58 -19.86 34.95 -34.24
CA SER A 58 -20.96 34.91 -35.20
C SER A 58 -22.31 35.25 -34.54
N GLN A 59 -23.26 35.81 -35.30
CA GLN A 59 -24.56 36.20 -34.77
C GLN A 59 -25.32 35.03 -34.12
N ARG A 60 -25.21 33.82 -34.70
CA ARG A 60 -25.80 32.60 -34.12
C ARG A 60 -25.32 32.31 -32.71
N ALA A 61 -24.03 32.52 -32.46
CA ALA A 61 -23.40 32.27 -31.17
C ALA A 61 -23.85 33.28 -30.10
N LEU A 62 -24.06 34.54 -30.51
CA LEU A 62 -24.63 35.58 -29.63
C LEU A 62 -26.08 35.27 -29.25
N VAL A 63 -26.89 34.83 -30.22
CA VAL A 63 -28.28 34.39 -29.98
C VAL A 63 -28.31 33.18 -29.03
N ASP A 64 -27.42 32.21 -29.20
CA ASP A 64 -27.35 31.01 -28.36
C ASP A 64 -26.97 31.30 -26.90
N LEU A 65 -26.01 32.22 -26.70
CA LEU A 65 -25.63 32.72 -25.38
C LEU A 65 -26.62 33.74 -24.80
N GLY A 66 -27.57 34.24 -25.61
CA GLY A 66 -28.51 35.27 -25.19
C GLY A 66 -27.81 36.54 -24.68
N THR A 67 -26.70 36.94 -25.32
CA THR A 67 -25.87 38.08 -24.93
C THR A 67 -25.53 38.96 -26.13
N ASP A 68 -25.28 40.24 -25.88
CA ASP A 68 -24.93 41.20 -26.94
C ASP A 68 -23.42 41.20 -27.22
N SER A 69 -23.04 41.47 -28.48
CA SER A 69 -21.63 41.49 -28.91
C SER A 69 -20.75 42.44 -28.09
N GLU A 70 -21.30 43.58 -27.66
CA GLU A 70 -20.59 44.59 -26.87
C GLU A 70 -20.10 44.07 -25.50
N THR A 71 -20.74 43.02 -24.99
CA THR A 71 -20.37 42.42 -23.70
C THR A 71 -19.27 41.36 -23.82
N MET A 72 -18.99 40.88 -25.03
CA MET A 72 -18.10 39.73 -25.29
C MET A 72 -16.85 40.13 -26.08
N ILE A 73 -16.99 40.99 -27.08
CA ILE A 73 -15.87 41.42 -27.93
C ILE A 73 -14.87 42.26 -27.12
N GLY A 74 -13.58 42.01 -27.33
CA GLY A 74 -12.47 42.69 -26.65
C GLY A 74 -12.07 42.08 -25.30
N LYS A 75 -12.78 41.07 -24.79
CA LYS A 75 -12.41 40.36 -23.55
C LYS A 75 -11.54 39.14 -23.84
N PRO A 76 -10.63 38.74 -22.92
CA PRO A 76 -9.82 37.53 -23.06
C PRO A 76 -10.70 36.28 -23.21
N LEU A 77 -10.36 35.40 -24.14
CA LEU A 77 -11.15 34.18 -24.40
C LEU A 77 -11.29 33.32 -23.13
N THR A 78 -10.24 33.21 -22.33
CA THR A 78 -10.20 32.44 -21.07
C THR A 78 -11.03 33.06 -19.94
N GLN A 79 -11.41 34.34 -20.05
CA GLN A 79 -12.32 34.98 -19.10
C GLN A 79 -13.77 34.64 -19.41
N LEU A 80 -14.08 34.47 -20.70
CA LEU A 80 -15.43 34.18 -21.18
C LEU A 80 -15.74 32.68 -21.16
N PHE A 81 -14.74 31.87 -21.53
CA PHE A 81 -14.85 30.43 -21.67
C PHE A 81 -14.02 29.78 -20.57
N HIS A 82 -14.70 29.08 -19.67
CA HIS A 82 -14.10 28.43 -18.52
C HIS A 82 -13.82 26.97 -18.84
N ASP A 83 -12.68 26.47 -18.37
CA ASP A 83 -12.42 25.04 -18.40
C ASP A 83 -13.48 24.33 -17.54
N VAL A 84 -13.92 23.15 -17.98
CA VAL A 84 -14.79 22.29 -17.17
C VAL A 84 -13.86 21.49 -16.26
N ASP A 85 -13.93 21.74 -14.95
CA ASP A 85 -13.15 20.97 -13.97
C ASP A 85 -13.59 19.49 -14.01
N ASP A 86 -12.63 18.58 -13.99
CA ASP A 86 -12.85 17.13 -13.79
C ASP A 86 -13.37 16.93 -12.35
N GLU A 87 -14.68 17.07 -12.12
CA GLU A 87 -15.31 16.35 -11.02
C GLU A 87 -15.44 14.88 -11.45
N ASP A 88 -14.61 14.04 -10.83
CA ASP A 88 -14.59 12.57 -10.88
C ASP A 88 -14.37 11.92 -12.27
N GLY A 89 -13.10 11.73 -12.64
CA GLY A 89 -12.66 10.57 -13.43
C GLY A 89 -12.69 10.69 -14.96
N GLY A 90 -12.79 11.88 -15.53
CA GLY A 90 -12.69 12.11 -16.98
C GLY A 90 -11.24 12.12 -17.52
N PRO A 91 -11.04 11.96 -18.85
CA PRO A 91 -9.73 12.09 -19.46
C PRO A 91 -9.22 13.54 -19.40
N SER A 92 -8.15 13.75 -18.62
CA SER A 92 -7.43 15.02 -18.47
C SER A 92 -7.17 15.73 -19.81
N GLN A 93 -7.98 16.73 -20.14
CA GLN A 93 -7.65 17.68 -21.20
C GLN A 93 -6.76 18.78 -20.64
N ARG A 94 -5.68 19.14 -21.34
CA ARG A 94 -4.87 20.32 -20.99
C ARG A 94 -5.72 21.58 -21.08
N SER A 95 -5.63 22.45 -20.07
CA SER A 95 -6.43 23.68 -19.96
C SER A 95 -6.40 24.55 -21.23
N LEU A 96 -7.51 25.25 -21.48
CA LEU A 96 -7.64 26.19 -22.60
C LEU A 96 -6.52 27.24 -22.54
N ALA A 97 -6.24 27.77 -21.34
CA ALA A 97 -5.17 28.73 -21.12
C ALA A 97 -3.79 28.19 -21.54
N PHE A 98 -3.49 26.92 -21.22
CA PHE A 98 -2.24 26.29 -21.62
C PHE A 98 -2.13 26.16 -23.15
N LYS A 99 -3.20 25.67 -23.81
CA LYS A 99 -3.21 25.47 -25.27
C LYS A 99 -3.09 26.79 -26.04
N LEU A 100 -3.71 27.86 -25.55
CA LEU A 100 -3.60 29.20 -26.12
C LEU A 100 -2.18 29.77 -25.96
N LYS A 101 -1.57 29.64 -24.77
CA LYS A 101 -0.18 30.07 -24.52
C LYS A 101 0.83 29.33 -25.39
N ALA A 102 0.63 28.02 -25.58
CA ALA A 102 1.45 27.18 -26.45
C ALA A 102 1.20 27.43 -27.95
N ARG A 103 0.23 28.29 -28.31
CA ARG A 103 -0.19 28.56 -29.70
C ARG A 103 -0.54 27.28 -30.48
N SER A 104 -1.13 26.30 -29.78
CA SER A 104 -1.48 24.99 -30.32
C SER A 104 -2.89 24.95 -30.89
N LYS A 105 -3.17 24.02 -31.82
CA LYS A 105 -4.54 23.78 -32.30
C LYS A 105 -5.46 23.41 -31.12
N LEU A 106 -6.66 23.99 -31.08
CA LEU A 106 -7.75 23.51 -30.24
C LEU A 106 -8.51 22.44 -31.04
N ASP A 107 -8.54 21.22 -30.50
CA ASP A 107 -9.27 20.09 -31.06
C ASP A 107 -10.26 19.62 -30.00
N GLU A 108 -11.55 19.70 -30.33
CA GLU A 108 -12.65 19.28 -29.47
C GLU A 108 -12.57 19.76 -28.00
N GLN A 109 -12.08 20.97 -27.78
CA GLN A 109 -11.93 21.53 -26.43
C GLN A 109 -13.31 21.86 -25.85
N ILE A 110 -13.69 21.23 -24.75
CA ILE A 110 -14.96 21.53 -24.08
C ILE A 110 -14.75 22.71 -23.12
N VAL A 111 -15.69 23.66 -23.13
CA VAL A 111 -15.70 24.83 -22.25
C VAL A 111 -17.09 25.11 -21.71
N ALA A 112 -17.16 25.64 -20.51
CA ALA A 112 -18.35 26.25 -19.94
C ALA A 112 -18.41 27.74 -20.31
N VAL A 113 -19.54 28.19 -20.82
CA VAL A 113 -19.79 29.58 -21.20
C VAL A 113 -21.02 30.09 -20.45
N PRO A 114 -20.87 31.09 -19.56
CA PRO A 114 -22.00 31.72 -18.91
C PRO A 114 -22.90 32.42 -19.95
N ASN A 115 -24.19 32.16 -19.92
CA ASN A 115 -25.16 32.86 -20.77
C ASN A 115 -25.66 34.14 -20.10
N GLY A 116 -26.22 35.07 -20.88
CA GLY A 116 -26.71 36.37 -20.40
C GLY A 116 -27.89 36.30 -19.41
N ARG A 117 -28.43 35.11 -19.14
CA ARG A 117 -29.57 34.86 -18.24
C ARG A 117 -29.18 34.08 -16.97
N GLY A 118 -27.88 33.88 -16.73
CA GLY A 118 -27.36 33.23 -15.52
C GLY A 118 -27.32 31.69 -15.56
N ALA A 119 -27.56 31.06 -16.71
CA ALA A 119 -27.36 29.62 -16.91
C ALA A 119 -26.07 29.34 -17.72
N THR A 120 -25.43 28.21 -17.48
CA THR A 120 -24.20 27.82 -18.18
C THR A 120 -24.53 27.01 -19.43
N ARG A 121 -23.83 27.29 -20.53
CA ARG A 121 -23.82 26.48 -21.75
C ARG A 121 -22.50 25.73 -21.85
N TRP A 122 -22.52 24.52 -22.39
CA TRP A 122 -21.32 23.74 -22.66
C TRP A 122 -21.05 23.73 -24.15
N TRP A 123 -19.91 24.26 -24.56
CA TRP A 123 -19.53 24.36 -25.96
C TRP A 123 -18.29 23.52 -26.25
N ARG A 124 -18.27 22.90 -27.42
CA ARG A 124 -17.10 22.23 -27.97
C ARG A 124 -16.43 23.12 -29.00
N LEU A 125 -15.17 23.48 -28.77
CA LEU A 125 -14.39 24.39 -29.59
C LEU A 125 -13.39 23.66 -30.46
N ASN A 126 -13.32 24.10 -31.71
CA ASN A 126 -12.24 23.79 -32.62
C ASN A 126 -11.59 25.11 -33.05
N GLY A 127 -10.27 25.18 -33.08
CA GLY A 127 -9.56 26.43 -33.36
C GLY A 127 -8.16 26.22 -33.88
N ARG A 128 -7.73 27.05 -34.84
CA ARG A 128 -6.36 27.03 -35.37
C ARG A 128 -5.69 28.39 -35.17
N PRO A 129 -4.39 28.42 -34.82
CA PRO A 129 -3.62 29.65 -34.77
C PRO A 129 -3.41 30.19 -36.20
N LEU A 130 -3.52 31.50 -36.36
CA LEU A 130 -3.22 32.21 -37.60
C LEU A 130 -1.87 32.91 -37.50
N THR A 131 -1.04 32.74 -38.52
CA THR A 131 0.23 33.48 -38.67
C THR A 131 0.24 34.23 -39.99
N ASP A 132 0.88 35.41 -40.02
CA ASP A 132 1.12 36.11 -41.27
C ASP A 132 2.28 35.50 -42.09
N ALA A 133 2.56 36.06 -43.27
CA ALA A 133 3.61 35.59 -44.16
C ALA A 133 5.03 35.70 -43.56
N ALA A 134 5.21 36.49 -42.49
CA ALA A 134 6.45 36.61 -41.74
C ALA A 134 6.52 35.68 -40.51
N GLY A 135 5.51 34.83 -40.31
CA GLY A 135 5.42 33.90 -39.18
C GLY A 135 4.93 34.55 -37.88
N THR A 136 4.47 35.79 -37.92
CA THR A 136 3.97 36.50 -36.72
C THR A 136 2.55 36.04 -36.40
N PHE A 137 2.31 35.68 -35.15
CA PHE A 137 0.99 35.24 -34.68
C PHE A 137 -0.04 36.38 -34.74
N LYS A 138 -1.25 36.08 -35.25
CA LYS A 138 -2.36 37.04 -35.46
C LYS A 138 -3.65 36.66 -34.74
N GLY A 139 -3.61 35.66 -33.86
CA GLY A 139 -4.77 35.16 -33.12
C GLY A 139 -5.30 33.83 -33.63
N TYR A 140 -6.51 33.48 -33.22
CA TYR A 140 -7.18 32.21 -33.58
C TYR A 140 -8.39 32.44 -34.48
N ARG A 141 -8.71 31.42 -35.28
CA ARG A 141 -10.01 31.27 -35.94
C ARG A 141 -10.55 29.87 -35.64
N GLY A 142 -11.83 29.80 -35.33
CA GLY A 142 -12.43 28.56 -34.88
C GLY A 142 -13.94 28.48 -35.05
N SER A 143 -14.45 27.29 -34.79
CA SER A 143 -15.87 27.02 -34.67
C SER A 143 -16.19 26.52 -33.27
N ALA A 144 -17.46 26.68 -32.90
CA ALA A 144 -18.04 26.17 -31.67
C ALA A 144 -19.32 25.39 -32.00
N VAL A 145 -19.63 24.38 -31.19
CA VAL A 145 -20.89 23.63 -31.24
C VAL A 145 -21.46 23.59 -29.82
N ASP A 146 -22.74 23.92 -29.67
CA ASP A 146 -23.44 23.77 -28.39
C ASP A 146 -23.67 22.29 -28.14
N ILE A 147 -23.06 21.77 -27.09
CA ILE A 147 -23.20 20.40 -26.62
C ILE A 147 -23.98 20.34 -25.31
N SER A 148 -24.64 21.42 -24.87
CA SER A 148 -25.33 21.47 -23.57
C SER A 148 -26.35 20.35 -23.37
N ALA A 149 -27.15 20.02 -24.39
CA ALA A 149 -28.13 18.93 -24.30
C ALA A 149 -27.45 17.55 -24.23
N GLN A 150 -26.39 17.35 -25.02
CA GLN A 150 -25.61 16.12 -25.03
C GLN A 150 -24.86 15.94 -23.69
N TYR A 151 -24.19 16.98 -23.22
CA TYR A 151 -23.44 17.02 -21.98
C TYR A 151 -24.35 16.80 -20.76
N ALA A 152 -25.54 17.41 -20.74
CA ALA A 152 -26.54 17.17 -19.71
C ALA A 152 -27.05 15.73 -19.71
N TYR A 153 -27.32 15.14 -20.89
CA TYR A 153 -27.72 13.75 -21.02
C TYR A 153 -26.61 12.77 -20.58
N GLU A 154 -25.38 12.97 -21.04
CA GLU A 154 -24.22 12.15 -20.67
C GLU A 154 -23.93 12.24 -19.17
N THR A 155 -24.00 13.44 -18.59
CA THR A 155 -23.83 13.65 -17.14
C THR A 155 -24.99 13.03 -16.35
N GLN A 156 -26.21 13.10 -16.86
CA GLN A 156 -27.38 12.47 -16.22
C GLN A 156 -27.33 10.94 -16.30
N VAL A 157 -26.87 10.38 -17.42
CA VAL A 157 -26.63 8.94 -17.59
C VAL A 157 -25.50 8.47 -16.66
N ALA A 158 -24.40 9.21 -16.58
CA ALA A 158 -23.31 8.94 -15.65
C ALA A 158 -23.81 8.97 -14.19
N ARG A 159 -24.64 9.96 -13.82
CA ARG A 159 -25.30 10.03 -12.51
C ARG A 159 -26.27 8.89 -12.24
N GLN A 160 -26.90 8.33 -13.29
CA GLN A 160 -27.83 7.21 -13.18
C GLN A 160 -27.15 5.84 -13.22
N SER A 161 -25.91 5.75 -13.71
CA SER A 161 -25.14 4.52 -13.67
C SER A 161 -24.92 4.09 -12.21
N GLN A 162 -25.20 2.82 -11.94
CA GLN A 162 -24.96 2.16 -10.64
C GLN A 162 -23.70 1.28 -10.69
N VAL A 163 -23.05 1.22 -11.85
CA VAL A 163 -21.89 0.38 -12.12
C VAL A 163 -20.71 1.21 -12.59
N ASP A 164 -19.51 0.75 -12.27
CA ASP A 164 -18.25 1.23 -12.82
C ASP A 164 -18.09 0.69 -14.25
N GLU A 165 -17.95 1.57 -15.23
CA GLU A 165 -17.95 1.19 -16.65
C GLU A 165 -16.77 0.31 -17.04
N LEU A 166 -15.64 0.43 -16.33
CA LEU A 166 -14.43 -0.32 -16.63
C LEU A 166 -14.53 -1.78 -16.14
N THR A 167 -14.96 -1.96 -14.90
CA THR A 167 -14.92 -3.26 -14.21
C THR A 167 -16.28 -3.97 -14.17
N GLY A 168 -17.37 -3.25 -14.42
CA GLY A 168 -18.74 -3.75 -14.28
C GLY A 168 -19.20 -3.95 -12.83
N LEU A 169 -18.36 -3.59 -11.84
CA LEU A 169 -18.70 -3.66 -10.42
C LEU A 169 -19.65 -2.53 -10.02
N THR A 170 -20.23 -2.63 -8.83
CA THR A 170 -20.98 -1.53 -8.22
C THR A 170 -20.07 -0.30 -8.07
N ASN A 171 -20.56 0.89 -8.41
CA ASN A 171 -19.78 2.12 -8.24
C ASN A 171 -19.86 2.67 -6.79
N ARG A 172 -18.97 3.61 -6.46
CA ARG A 172 -18.89 4.30 -5.15
C ARG A 172 -20.26 4.73 -4.62
N ARG A 173 -21.06 5.42 -5.45
CA ARG A 173 -22.37 5.95 -5.06
C ARG A 173 -23.33 4.84 -4.65
N LYS A 174 -23.48 3.82 -5.50
CA LYS A 174 -24.41 2.72 -5.25
C LYS A 174 -24.00 1.89 -4.03
N LEU A 175 -22.70 1.68 -3.84
CA LEU A 175 -22.19 0.92 -2.70
C LEU A 175 -22.41 1.68 -1.38
N ASN A 176 -22.23 3.00 -1.39
CA ASN A 176 -22.54 3.86 -0.23
C ASN A 176 -24.04 3.83 0.11
N GLU A 177 -24.93 4.00 -0.89
CA GLU A 177 -26.38 3.86 -0.71
C GLU A 177 -26.76 2.50 -0.11
N ARG A 178 -26.11 1.42 -0.57
CA ARG A 178 -26.33 0.05 -0.09
C ARG A 178 -25.86 -0.13 1.35
N LEU A 179 -24.69 0.42 1.69
CA LEU A 179 -24.14 0.39 3.04
C LEU A 179 -25.06 1.14 4.01
N THR A 180 -25.49 2.36 3.70
CA THR A 180 -26.43 3.13 4.52
C THR A 180 -27.74 2.39 4.73
N ALA A 181 -28.33 1.82 3.67
CA ALA A 181 -29.56 1.04 3.78
C ALA A 181 -29.38 -0.23 4.64
N THR A 182 -28.25 -0.93 4.49
CA THR A 182 -27.94 -2.15 5.24
C THR A 182 -27.76 -1.85 6.73
N LEU A 183 -26.99 -0.81 7.08
CA LEU A 183 -26.79 -0.40 8.48
C LEU A 183 -28.11 0.04 9.13
N ALA A 184 -28.95 0.79 8.41
CA ALA A 184 -30.27 1.21 8.92
C ALA A 184 -31.17 0.00 9.20
N ALA A 185 -31.23 -0.98 8.29
CA ALA A 185 -32.02 -2.20 8.47
C ALA A 185 -31.48 -3.06 9.61
N PHE A 186 -30.16 -3.24 9.68
CA PHE A 186 -29.51 -4.12 10.64
C PHE A 186 -29.49 -3.56 12.05
N ARG A 187 -29.55 -2.24 12.20
CA ARG A 187 -29.78 -1.60 13.50
C ARG A 187 -31.09 -2.04 14.16
N ALA A 188 -32.15 -2.24 13.37
CA ALA A 188 -33.44 -2.70 13.89
C ALA A 188 -33.43 -4.19 14.24
N SER A 189 -32.69 -5.02 13.49
CA SER A 189 -32.57 -6.46 13.74
C SER A 189 -31.35 -6.86 14.57
N GLN A 190 -30.61 -5.89 15.12
CA GLN A 190 -29.37 -6.07 15.88
C GLN A 190 -28.30 -6.95 15.17
N ARG A 191 -28.19 -6.81 13.85
CA ARG A 191 -27.22 -7.56 13.03
C ARG A 191 -25.97 -6.73 12.77
N SER A 192 -24.86 -7.40 12.48
CA SER A 192 -23.58 -6.75 12.20
C SER A 192 -23.36 -6.58 10.70
N CYS A 193 -22.43 -5.70 10.33
CA CYS A 193 -22.01 -5.51 8.94
C CYS A 193 -20.53 -5.18 8.90
N ALA A 194 -19.75 -5.96 8.17
CA ALA A 194 -18.34 -5.67 7.95
C ALA A 194 -18.14 -4.91 6.63
N LEU A 195 -17.11 -4.07 6.64
CA LEU A 195 -16.65 -3.28 5.51
C LEU A 195 -15.15 -3.52 5.33
N MET A 196 -14.75 -3.91 4.12
CA MET A 196 -13.34 -3.94 3.74
C MET A 196 -13.08 -2.84 2.72
N MET A 197 -12.06 -2.01 2.97
CA MET A 197 -11.50 -1.09 1.99
C MET A 197 -10.18 -1.65 1.48
N LEU A 198 -9.97 -1.62 0.17
CA LEU A 198 -8.83 -2.23 -0.48
C LEU A 198 -8.16 -1.22 -1.40
N ASP A 199 -6.84 -1.30 -1.45
CA ASP A 199 -6.00 -0.54 -2.38
C ASP A 199 -4.99 -1.47 -3.03
N LEU A 200 -4.71 -1.28 -4.32
CA LEU A 200 -3.78 -2.13 -5.05
C LEU A 200 -2.35 -1.59 -4.96
N ASP A 201 -1.51 -2.30 -4.21
CA ASP A 201 -0.11 -1.91 -4.05
C ASP A 201 0.62 -2.01 -5.39
N ARG A 202 1.42 -0.99 -5.72
CA ARG A 202 2.23 -0.89 -6.95
C ARG A 202 1.41 -0.82 -8.25
N PHE A 203 0.11 -0.52 -8.20
CA PHE A 203 -0.70 -0.32 -9.41
C PHE A 203 -0.14 0.78 -10.32
N LYS A 204 0.29 1.91 -9.73
CA LYS A 204 0.95 3.00 -10.46
C LYS A 204 2.17 2.53 -11.27
N GLN A 205 2.98 1.64 -10.73
CA GLN A 205 4.15 1.09 -11.42
C GLN A 205 3.76 0.33 -12.69
N VAL A 206 2.61 -0.37 -12.68
CA VAL A 206 2.07 -1.05 -13.87
C VAL A 206 1.68 -0.02 -14.93
N ASN A 207 0.97 1.05 -14.55
CA ASN A 207 0.62 2.13 -15.48
C ASN A 207 1.86 2.80 -16.08
N ASP A 208 2.86 3.11 -15.25
CA ASP A 208 4.07 3.80 -15.69
C ASP A 208 4.93 2.91 -16.62
N THR A 209 4.94 1.59 -16.39
CA THR A 209 5.78 0.64 -17.15
C THR A 209 5.09 0.07 -18.40
N MET A 210 3.78 -0.16 -18.32
CA MET A 210 3.01 -0.88 -19.36
C MET A 210 1.92 -0.04 -20.01
N GLY A 211 1.69 1.19 -19.52
CA GLY A 211 0.68 2.13 -20.03
C GLY A 211 -0.70 1.90 -19.43
N HIS A 212 -1.53 2.96 -19.45
CA HIS A 212 -2.90 2.93 -18.93
C HIS A 212 -3.79 1.78 -19.47
N PRO A 213 -3.74 1.39 -20.76
CA PRO A 213 -4.54 0.26 -21.24
C PRO A 213 -4.21 -1.07 -20.54
N ALA A 214 -2.96 -1.25 -20.08
CA ALA A 214 -2.57 -2.42 -19.31
C ALA A 214 -3.09 -2.34 -17.86
N GLY A 215 -3.10 -1.15 -17.26
CA GLY A 215 -3.73 -0.92 -15.96
C GLY A 215 -5.24 -1.16 -15.99
N ASP A 216 -5.91 -0.74 -17.05
CA ASP A 216 -7.35 -0.98 -17.24
C ASP A 216 -7.69 -2.47 -17.31
N GLU A 217 -6.87 -3.24 -18.03
CA GLU A 217 -7.01 -4.70 -18.10
C GLU A 217 -6.71 -5.37 -16.76
N LEU A 218 -5.71 -4.88 -16.03
CA LEU A 218 -5.40 -5.34 -14.67
C LEU A 218 -6.60 -5.14 -13.74
N LEU A 219 -7.23 -3.95 -13.76
CA LEU A 219 -8.38 -3.63 -12.92
C LEU A 219 -9.58 -4.55 -13.20
N LYS A 220 -9.81 -4.91 -14.46
CA LYS A 220 -10.84 -5.90 -14.84
C LYS A 220 -10.56 -7.28 -14.26
N GLN A 221 -9.31 -7.75 -14.36
CA GLN A 221 -8.92 -9.05 -13.80
C GLN A 221 -9.00 -9.06 -12.26
N VAL A 222 -8.61 -7.95 -11.60
CA VAL A 222 -8.77 -7.77 -10.15
C VAL A 222 -10.25 -7.85 -9.75
N ALA A 223 -11.12 -7.11 -10.44
CA ALA A 223 -12.56 -7.13 -10.20
C ALA A 223 -13.15 -8.54 -10.31
N GLN A 224 -12.73 -9.31 -11.31
CA GLN A 224 -13.15 -10.69 -11.50
C GLN A 224 -12.68 -11.60 -10.35
N ARG A 225 -11.41 -11.48 -9.92
CA ARG A 225 -10.86 -12.25 -8.79
C ARG A 225 -11.59 -11.92 -7.50
N LEU A 226 -11.78 -10.63 -7.20
CA LEU A 226 -12.52 -10.18 -6.02
C LEU A 226 -13.94 -10.75 -5.99
N SER A 227 -14.68 -10.59 -7.09
CA SER A 227 -16.04 -11.11 -7.21
C SER A 227 -16.11 -12.62 -7.01
N SER A 228 -15.12 -13.36 -7.51
CA SER A 228 -15.05 -14.82 -7.35
C SER A 228 -14.69 -15.28 -5.93
N ILE A 229 -14.04 -14.44 -5.13
CA ILE A 229 -13.68 -14.78 -3.74
C ILE A 229 -14.82 -14.43 -2.81
N VAL A 230 -15.40 -13.23 -2.99
CA VAL A 230 -16.48 -12.69 -2.17
C VAL A 230 -17.79 -13.42 -2.44
N LYS A 231 -18.14 -13.69 -3.71
CA LYS A 231 -19.36 -14.45 -4.10
C LYS A 231 -20.58 -14.13 -3.23
N ASP A 232 -21.01 -15.09 -2.43
CA ASP A 232 -22.24 -15.06 -1.65
C ASP A 232 -22.06 -14.38 -0.28
N TYR A 233 -20.82 -14.05 0.10
CA TYR A 233 -20.53 -13.36 1.36
C TYR A 233 -20.94 -11.88 1.32
N GLY A 234 -21.01 -11.26 0.15
CA GLY A 234 -21.25 -9.82 0.06
C GLY A 234 -21.17 -9.23 -1.34
N GLU A 235 -21.02 -7.90 -1.38
CA GLU A 235 -21.02 -7.11 -2.61
C GLU A 235 -19.67 -6.40 -2.78
N VAL A 236 -19.15 -6.39 -4.00
CA VAL A 236 -17.88 -5.74 -4.35
C VAL A 236 -18.17 -4.52 -5.22
N GLY A 237 -17.54 -3.39 -4.88
CA GLY A 237 -17.56 -2.20 -5.72
C GLY A 237 -16.19 -1.59 -5.91
N ARG A 238 -16.07 -0.76 -6.95
CA ARG A 238 -14.89 0.05 -7.23
C ARG A 238 -15.18 1.50 -6.85
N LEU A 239 -14.30 2.07 -6.02
CA LEU A 239 -14.47 3.44 -5.54
C LEU A 239 -13.91 4.46 -6.54
N GLY A 240 -12.89 4.08 -7.30
CA GLY A 240 -12.17 4.92 -8.26
C GLY A 240 -10.69 4.55 -8.27
N GLY A 241 -9.96 4.84 -9.34
CA GLY A 241 -8.53 4.52 -9.43
C GLY A 241 -8.25 3.03 -9.17
N ASP A 242 -7.42 2.75 -8.18
CA ASP A 242 -7.04 1.44 -7.64
C ASP A 242 -7.77 1.04 -6.35
N GLU A 243 -8.80 1.78 -5.94
CA GLU A 243 -9.54 1.54 -4.71
C GLU A 243 -10.77 0.65 -4.94
N PHE A 244 -10.91 -0.39 -4.12
CA PHE A 244 -12.07 -1.28 -4.09
C PHE A 244 -12.67 -1.33 -2.68
N GLN A 245 -13.93 -1.72 -2.60
CA GLN A 245 -14.64 -1.87 -1.34
C GLN A 245 -15.50 -3.13 -1.37
N VAL A 246 -15.52 -3.86 -0.26
CA VAL A 246 -16.35 -5.06 -0.08
C VAL A 246 -17.28 -4.85 1.11
N LEU A 247 -18.58 -4.96 0.85
CA LEU A 247 -19.65 -4.92 1.84
C LEU A 247 -20.04 -6.33 2.23
N LEU A 248 -19.98 -6.68 3.51
CA LEU A 248 -20.20 -8.02 4.03
C LEU A 248 -21.32 -8.01 5.09
N PRO A 249 -22.58 -8.22 4.70
CA PRO A 249 -23.71 -8.21 5.63
C PRO A 249 -23.65 -9.41 6.59
N ASP A 250 -23.97 -9.17 7.87
CA ASP A 250 -24.15 -10.19 8.92
C ASP A 250 -22.90 -11.01 9.21
N MET A 251 -21.75 -10.34 9.19
CA MET A 251 -20.46 -10.95 9.50
C MET A 251 -19.65 -10.05 10.43
N ASP A 252 -19.41 -10.55 11.65
CA ASP A 252 -18.56 -9.92 12.68
C ASP A 252 -17.49 -10.85 13.26
N ASP A 253 -17.47 -12.11 12.83
CA ASP A 253 -16.44 -13.06 13.21
C ASP A 253 -15.10 -12.66 12.59
N ARG A 254 -14.23 -12.10 13.44
CA ARG A 254 -12.93 -11.59 13.02
C ARG A 254 -12.00 -12.69 12.51
N GLY A 255 -12.20 -13.95 12.92
CA GLY A 255 -11.48 -15.09 12.37
C GLY A 255 -11.84 -15.32 10.90
N THR A 256 -13.14 -15.42 10.61
CA THR A 256 -13.65 -15.61 9.24
C THR A 256 -13.31 -14.42 8.34
N LEU A 257 -13.43 -13.19 8.84
CA LEU A 257 -13.05 -11.98 8.12
C LEU A 257 -11.56 -11.93 7.80
N GLY A 258 -10.70 -12.30 8.75
CA GLY A 258 -9.25 -12.36 8.55
C GLY A 258 -8.84 -13.44 7.54
N GLU A 259 -9.49 -14.60 7.56
CA GLU A 259 -9.30 -15.65 6.55
C GLU A 259 -9.73 -15.19 5.15
N LEU A 260 -10.88 -14.51 5.04
CA LEU A 260 -11.35 -13.94 3.78
C LEU A 260 -10.38 -12.87 3.25
N ALA A 261 -9.94 -11.94 4.11
CA ALA A 261 -8.98 -10.91 3.76
C ALA A 261 -7.65 -11.51 3.28
N ASN A 262 -7.12 -12.50 3.99
CA ASN A 262 -5.92 -13.24 3.57
C ASN A 262 -6.09 -13.89 2.19
N ARG A 263 -7.24 -14.53 1.93
CA ARG A 263 -7.53 -15.12 0.62
C ARG A 263 -7.59 -14.06 -0.48
N ILE A 264 -8.15 -12.89 -0.20
CA ILE A 264 -8.17 -11.76 -1.14
C ILE A 264 -6.74 -11.28 -1.41
N VAL A 265 -5.96 -10.99 -0.36
CA VAL A 265 -4.54 -10.58 -0.48
C VAL A 265 -3.76 -11.58 -1.32
N GLN A 266 -3.87 -12.86 -0.99
CA GLN A 266 -3.20 -13.94 -1.72
C GLN A 266 -3.62 -13.99 -3.19
N SER A 267 -4.93 -13.97 -3.47
CA SER A 267 -5.43 -14.08 -4.84
C SER A 267 -5.12 -12.85 -5.69
N ILE A 268 -5.17 -11.64 -5.13
CA ILE A 268 -4.80 -10.43 -5.86
C ILE A 268 -3.29 -10.42 -6.11
N SER A 269 -2.49 -10.95 -5.18
CA SER A 269 -1.04 -11.04 -5.34
C SER A 269 -0.57 -12.09 -6.36
N GLN A 270 -1.48 -12.91 -6.90
CA GLN A 270 -1.15 -13.82 -7.99
C GLN A 270 -0.80 -13.05 -9.27
N PRO A 271 0.18 -13.51 -10.08
CA PRO A 271 0.57 -12.83 -11.31
C PRO A 271 -0.59 -12.63 -12.29
N TYR A 272 -0.56 -11.53 -13.01
CA TYR A 272 -1.48 -11.19 -14.10
C TYR A 272 -0.76 -11.32 -15.44
N GLN A 273 -1.44 -11.90 -16.43
CA GLN A 273 -0.97 -11.85 -17.81
C GLN A 273 -1.71 -10.73 -18.52
N ILE A 274 -0.95 -9.73 -18.96
CA ILE A 274 -1.48 -8.54 -19.63
C ILE A 274 -0.66 -8.35 -20.90
N ASN A 275 -1.30 -8.49 -22.06
CA ASN A 275 -0.66 -8.32 -23.37
C ASN A 275 0.64 -9.14 -23.54
N GLY A 276 0.68 -10.37 -23.00
CA GLY A 276 1.84 -11.25 -23.06
C GLY A 276 2.98 -10.92 -22.08
N ARG A 277 2.80 -9.91 -21.22
CA ARG A 277 3.72 -9.56 -20.13
C ARG A 277 3.15 -9.97 -18.79
N ARG A 278 4.02 -10.27 -17.83
CA ARG A 278 3.66 -10.64 -16.45
C ARG A 278 3.69 -9.40 -15.58
N ALA A 279 2.59 -9.10 -14.89
CA ALA A 279 2.52 -8.06 -13.86
C ALA A 279 2.21 -8.71 -12.50
N ILE A 280 2.77 -8.16 -11.43
CA ILE A 280 2.51 -8.59 -10.06
C ILE A 280 2.23 -7.33 -9.25
N ILE A 281 1.09 -7.31 -8.58
CA ILE A 281 0.67 -6.24 -7.67
C ILE A 281 0.36 -6.85 -6.30
N GLY A 282 0.35 -6.03 -5.26
CA GLY A 282 -0.17 -6.41 -3.95
C GLY A 282 -1.58 -5.87 -3.74
N THR A 283 -2.12 -6.10 -2.55
CA THR A 283 -3.24 -5.29 -2.06
C THR A 283 -3.14 -5.14 -0.55
N SER A 284 -3.43 -3.94 -0.08
CA SER A 284 -3.61 -3.64 1.32
C SER A 284 -5.09 -3.56 1.64
N ILE A 285 -5.52 -4.09 2.79
CA ILE A 285 -6.94 -4.16 3.18
C ILE A 285 -7.16 -3.58 4.58
N GLY A 286 -8.08 -2.64 4.72
CA GLY A 286 -8.59 -2.16 6.00
C GLY A 286 -9.97 -2.74 6.30
N ILE A 287 -10.18 -3.26 7.52
CA ILE A 287 -11.43 -3.93 7.91
C ILE A 287 -12.07 -3.21 9.10
N ALA A 288 -13.34 -2.81 8.98
CA ALA A 288 -14.14 -2.29 10.09
C ALA A 288 -15.50 -3.00 10.17
N ILE A 289 -16.06 -3.11 11.38
CA ILE A 289 -17.28 -3.89 11.64
C ILE A 289 -18.28 -3.03 12.43
N ALA A 290 -19.44 -2.76 11.84
CA ALA A 290 -20.57 -2.16 12.54
C ALA A 290 -21.31 -3.23 13.38
N PRO A 291 -21.82 -2.88 14.57
CA PRO A 291 -21.81 -1.54 15.20
C PRO A 291 -20.56 -1.26 16.06
N TYR A 292 -19.55 -2.13 16.05
CA TYR A 292 -18.41 -2.07 16.97
C TYR A 292 -17.47 -0.89 16.70
N ASP A 293 -17.17 -0.66 15.42
CA ASP A 293 -16.16 0.29 14.93
C ASP A 293 -16.79 1.59 14.39
N GLY A 294 -18.11 1.62 14.29
CA GLY A 294 -18.93 2.73 13.83
C GLY A 294 -20.39 2.31 13.77
N VAL A 295 -21.32 3.22 14.11
CA VAL A 295 -22.77 2.92 14.09
C VAL A 295 -23.48 3.47 12.85
N ASP A 296 -22.81 4.33 12.09
CA ASP A 296 -23.28 4.87 10.81
C ASP A 296 -22.24 4.69 9.69
N THR A 297 -22.63 5.09 8.48
CA THR A 297 -21.83 4.90 7.26
C THR A 297 -20.52 5.67 7.29
N ASP A 298 -20.52 6.90 7.79
CA ASP A 298 -19.36 7.78 7.77
C ASP A 298 -18.33 7.34 8.80
N GLU A 299 -18.77 6.96 10.01
CA GLU A 299 -17.92 6.40 11.04
C GLU A 299 -17.26 5.10 10.58
N LEU A 300 -18.04 4.17 10.01
CA LEU A 300 -17.54 2.88 9.57
C LEU A 300 -16.55 3.00 8.40
N THR A 301 -16.85 3.87 7.43
CA THR A 301 -15.96 4.13 6.29
C THR A 301 -14.64 4.73 6.76
N ARG A 302 -14.69 5.72 7.67
CA ARG A 302 -13.48 6.32 8.25
C ARG A 302 -12.66 5.31 9.05
N ALA A 303 -13.31 4.42 9.78
CA ALA A 303 -12.65 3.34 10.52
C ALA A 303 -11.92 2.36 9.57
N ALA A 304 -12.57 1.94 8.49
CA ALA A 304 -11.97 1.07 7.49
C ALA A 304 -10.79 1.74 6.75
N ASP A 305 -10.90 3.04 6.45
CA ASP A 305 -9.84 3.81 5.79
C ASP A 305 -8.58 3.94 6.68
N MET A 306 -8.76 4.25 7.96
CA MET A 306 -7.63 4.26 8.92
C MET A 306 -6.96 2.89 9.04
N ALA A 307 -7.74 1.81 9.02
CA ALA A 307 -7.19 0.46 9.02
C ALA A 307 -6.42 0.15 7.73
N LEU A 308 -6.93 0.60 6.58
CA LEU A 308 -6.28 0.43 5.28
C LEU A 308 -4.94 1.18 5.25
N TYR A 309 -4.92 2.41 5.76
CA TYR A 309 -3.69 3.19 5.89
C TYR A 309 -2.63 2.44 6.72
N SER A 310 -3.01 1.89 7.88
CA SER A 310 -2.11 1.08 8.71
C SER A 310 -1.62 -0.20 8.01
N ALA A 311 -2.48 -0.86 7.23
CA ALA A 311 -2.07 -2.02 6.43
C ALA A 311 -0.99 -1.64 5.39
N LYS A 312 -1.09 -0.46 4.77
CA LYS A 312 -0.07 0.04 3.83
C LYS A 312 1.28 0.32 4.53
N GLU A 313 1.26 0.83 5.76
CA GLU A 313 2.50 1.12 6.51
C GLU A 313 3.26 -0.13 6.96
N THR A 314 2.57 -1.25 7.20
CA THR A 314 3.18 -2.44 7.86
C THR A 314 3.98 -3.35 6.91
N ARG A 315 3.84 -3.18 5.59
CA ARG A 315 4.72 -3.61 4.46
C ARG A 315 3.99 -3.61 3.10
N GLY A 316 2.71 -3.21 3.07
CA GLY A 316 1.81 -3.50 1.95
C GLY A 316 1.52 -4.99 1.81
N GLY A 317 0.51 -5.37 1.02
CA GLY A 317 0.21 -6.79 0.79
C GLY A 317 -0.27 -7.53 2.04
N THR A 318 -1.01 -6.84 2.92
CA THR A 318 -1.58 -7.40 4.16
C THR A 318 -2.97 -6.82 4.41
N PHE A 319 -3.64 -7.29 5.47
CA PHE A 319 -4.86 -6.68 5.98
C PHE A 319 -4.62 -6.14 7.39
N CYS A 320 -5.47 -5.22 7.84
CA CYS A 320 -5.48 -4.73 9.21
C CYS A 320 -6.94 -4.50 9.64
N PHE A 321 -7.30 -4.91 10.84
CA PHE A 321 -8.57 -4.52 11.45
C PHE A 321 -8.44 -3.16 12.11
N PHE A 322 -9.52 -2.38 12.05
CA PHE A 322 -9.59 -1.13 12.79
C PHE A 322 -9.43 -1.38 14.30
N THR A 323 -8.52 -0.63 14.91
CA THR A 323 -8.41 -0.46 16.35
C THR A 323 -8.36 1.04 16.65
N SER A 324 -8.87 1.48 17.80
CA SER A 324 -8.89 2.92 18.10
C SER A 324 -7.49 3.51 18.28
N GLU A 325 -6.52 2.66 18.57
CA GLU A 325 -5.09 2.98 18.67
C GLU A 325 -4.50 3.38 17.31
N LEU A 326 -5.09 2.95 16.18
CA LEU A 326 -4.67 3.37 14.84
C LEU A 326 -4.93 4.85 14.55
N ARG A 327 -5.94 5.45 15.21
CA ARG A 327 -6.25 6.87 15.04
C ARG A 327 -5.07 7.77 15.47
N ASP A 328 -4.27 7.31 16.43
CA ASP A 328 -3.09 8.02 16.92
C ASP A 328 -1.81 7.66 16.15
N ALA A 329 -1.82 6.57 15.37
CA ALA A 329 -0.64 6.03 14.69
C ALA A 329 -0.23 6.83 13.45
N ALA A 330 -1.18 7.30 12.63
CA ALA A 330 -0.87 8.06 11.41
C ALA A 330 -0.11 9.37 11.70
N SER A 331 -0.44 10.05 12.80
CA SER A 331 0.30 11.23 13.27
C SER A 331 1.71 10.86 13.77
N LYS A 332 1.87 9.67 14.36
CA LYS A 332 3.18 9.19 14.84
C LYS A 332 4.11 8.81 13.69
N THR A 333 3.61 8.20 12.62
CA THR A 333 4.44 7.81 11.47
C THR A 333 5.00 9.04 10.75
N ALA A 334 4.20 10.09 10.56
CA ALA A 334 4.68 11.35 9.98
C ALA A 334 5.79 11.99 10.83
N MET A 335 5.60 12.04 12.16
CA MET A 335 6.59 12.54 13.11
C MET A 335 7.86 11.67 13.14
N LEU A 336 7.72 10.35 13.05
CA LEU A 336 8.83 9.40 12.98
C LEU A 336 9.66 9.61 11.71
N GLY A 337 9.01 9.91 10.59
CA GLY A 337 9.68 10.22 9.32
C GLY A 337 10.56 11.47 9.39
N GLU A 338 10.06 12.55 10.01
CA GLU A 338 10.87 13.76 10.22
C GLU A 338 12.07 13.49 11.13
N ARG A 339 11.86 12.79 12.26
CA ARG A 339 12.94 12.42 13.19
C ARG A 339 13.97 11.50 12.55
N LEU A 340 13.55 10.57 11.70
CA LEU A 340 14.46 9.68 10.99
C LEU A 340 15.37 10.45 10.03
N ARG A 341 14.86 11.48 9.32
CA ARG A 341 15.70 12.33 8.46
C ARG A 341 16.79 13.01 9.27
N ASP A 342 16.41 13.61 10.39
CA ASP A 342 17.33 14.27 11.31
C ASP A 342 18.37 13.29 11.86
N ALA A 343 17.96 12.09 12.27
CA ALA A 343 18.84 11.05 12.80
C ALA A 343 19.87 10.58 11.76
N VAL A 344 19.45 10.46 10.49
CA VAL A 344 20.35 10.14 9.37
C VAL A 344 21.37 11.26 9.14
N ASP A 345 20.95 12.52 9.20
CA ASP A 345 21.84 13.67 9.02
C ASP A 345 22.81 13.85 10.19
N ARG A 346 22.40 13.48 11.42
CA ARG A 346 23.21 13.51 12.64
C ARG A 346 24.08 12.26 12.85
N GLY A 347 23.88 11.20 12.06
CA GLY A 347 24.64 9.95 12.18
C GLY A 347 24.28 9.12 13.43
N GLU A 348 23.03 9.18 13.86
CA GLU A 348 22.53 8.51 15.08
C GLU A 348 22.22 7.02 14.86
N LEU A 349 22.07 6.59 13.60
CA LEU A 349 21.89 5.17 13.27
C LEU A 349 23.21 4.41 13.43
N LYS A 350 23.15 3.26 14.08
CA LYS A 350 24.28 2.37 14.34
C LYS A 350 24.03 0.98 13.78
N LEU A 351 25.10 0.21 13.62
CA LEU A 351 25.01 -1.22 13.31
C LEU A 351 25.22 -2.06 14.58
N ALA A 352 24.37 -3.07 14.71
CA ALA A 352 24.61 -4.22 15.57
C ALA A 352 24.79 -5.46 14.69
N TYR A 353 25.47 -6.47 15.22
CA TYR A 353 25.90 -7.66 14.50
C TYR A 353 25.31 -8.90 15.17
N GLN A 354 24.57 -9.70 14.40
CA GLN A 354 24.05 -10.96 14.89
C GLN A 354 24.84 -12.14 14.29
N PRO A 355 25.35 -13.08 15.11
CA PRO A 355 26.16 -14.18 14.60
C PRO A 355 25.30 -15.23 13.89
N LEU A 356 25.82 -15.72 12.76
CA LEU A 356 25.40 -16.93 12.07
C LEU A 356 26.41 -18.02 12.41
N VAL A 357 25.94 -19.05 13.11
CA VAL A 357 26.76 -20.03 13.80
C VAL A 357 26.58 -21.41 13.18
N ASP A 358 27.68 -22.13 12.99
CA ASP A 358 27.65 -23.55 12.65
C ASP A 358 27.14 -24.35 13.86
N PRO A 359 25.99 -25.04 13.78
CA PRO A 359 25.37 -25.72 14.93
C PRO A 359 26.10 -27.01 15.34
N LEU A 360 27.09 -27.48 14.56
CA LEU A 360 27.95 -28.61 14.91
C LEU A 360 29.16 -28.15 15.73
N THR A 361 29.83 -27.09 15.28
CA THR A 361 31.09 -26.61 15.88
C THR A 361 30.90 -25.48 16.87
N ASN A 362 29.74 -24.82 16.86
CA ASN A 362 29.43 -23.57 17.55
C ASN A 362 30.31 -22.38 17.11
N GLU A 363 31.02 -22.49 16.00
CA GLU A 363 31.84 -21.40 15.47
C GLU A 363 30.99 -20.43 14.65
N VAL A 364 31.18 -19.13 14.87
CA VAL A 364 30.61 -18.10 13.99
C VAL A 364 31.28 -18.18 12.61
N LYS A 365 30.48 -18.06 11.55
CA LYS A 365 30.96 -18.02 10.15
C LYS A 365 30.65 -16.68 9.47
N CYS A 366 29.62 -16.00 9.93
CA CYS A 366 29.18 -14.72 9.40
C CYS A 366 28.48 -13.91 10.48
N PHE A 367 28.50 -12.58 10.37
CA PHE A 367 27.61 -11.70 11.12
C PHE A 367 26.65 -10.98 10.18
N GLU A 368 25.37 -10.95 10.53
CA GLU A 368 24.39 -10.08 9.89
C GLU A 368 24.43 -8.68 10.53
N ALA A 369 24.62 -7.67 9.69
CA ALA A 369 24.59 -6.27 10.08
C ALA A 369 23.14 -5.77 10.12
N LEU A 370 22.71 -5.36 11.31
CA LEU A 370 21.35 -4.94 11.60
C LEU A 370 21.35 -3.49 12.08
N LEU A 371 20.56 -2.65 11.40
CA LEU A 371 20.42 -1.24 11.77
C LEU A 371 19.75 -1.09 13.13
N ARG A 372 20.25 -0.16 13.93
CA ARG A 372 19.69 0.25 15.22
C ARG A 372 19.56 1.75 15.24
N TRP A 373 18.42 2.21 15.74
CA TRP A 373 18.16 3.62 15.96
C TRP A 373 17.77 3.81 17.41
N HIS A 374 18.54 4.64 18.10
CA HIS A 374 18.22 5.12 19.43
C HIS A 374 17.84 6.58 19.30
N ASP A 375 16.68 6.95 19.82
CA ASP A 375 16.21 8.31 19.89
C ASP A 375 16.22 8.79 21.35
N GLU A 376 16.60 10.04 21.59
CA GLU A 376 16.75 10.59 22.94
C GLU A 376 15.44 10.62 23.73
N ASP A 377 14.30 10.81 23.07
CA ASP A 377 12.98 10.93 23.70
C ASP A 377 12.25 9.58 23.78
N GLU A 378 12.39 8.70 22.78
CA GLU A 378 11.66 7.42 22.70
C GLU A 378 12.51 6.17 23.02
N GLY A 379 13.83 6.32 23.14
CA GLY A 379 14.76 5.21 23.37
C GLY A 379 14.99 4.38 22.11
N ASP A 380 15.14 3.06 22.27
CA ASP A 380 15.42 2.17 21.14
C ASP A 380 14.20 1.98 20.24
N ILE A 381 14.30 2.46 18.99
CA ILE A 381 13.25 2.34 17.97
C ILE A 381 13.50 1.09 17.13
N SER A 382 12.46 0.26 17.01
CA SER A 382 12.55 -1.01 16.28
C SER A 382 12.73 -0.78 14.77
N PRO A 383 13.61 -1.55 14.09
CA PRO A 383 13.71 -1.54 12.63
C PRO A 383 12.38 -1.82 11.92
N ALA A 384 11.52 -2.64 12.51
CA ALA A 384 10.19 -2.91 11.96
C ALA A 384 9.30 -1.64 11.90
N GLN A 385 9.60 -0.61 12.69
CA GLN A 385 8.88 0.67 12.68
C GLN A 385 9.48 1.67 11.70
N PHE A 386 10.81 1.86 11.70
CA PHE A 386 11.43 2.95 10.92
C PHE A 386 11.87 2.55 9.51
N ILE A 387 12.12 1.25 9.22
CA ILE A 387 12.52 0.82 7.87
C ILE A 387 11.41 1.06 6.84
N PRO A 388 10.12 0.75 7.09
CA PRO A 388 9.05 1.07 6.14
C PRO A 388 8.94 2.58 5.86
N VAL A 389 9.13 3.41 6.89
CA VAL A 389 9.17 4.87 6.76
C VAL A 389 10.35 5.31 5.91
N ALA A 390 11.53 4.73 6.14
CA ALA A 390 12.74 5.00 5.35
C ALA A 390 12.55 4.65 3.87
N GLU A 391 11.84 3.56 3.59
CA GLU A 391 11.55 3.13 2.23
C GLU A 391 10.63 4.13 1.53
N ASN A 392 9.58 4.62 2.19
CA ASN A 392 8.62 5.55 1.60
C ASN A 392 9.24 6.90 1.21
N ASP A 393 10.20 7.39 2.00
CA ASP A 393 10.86 8.68 1.80
C ASP A 393 12.19 8.60 1.01
N ASP A 394 12.50 7.45 0.38
CA ASP A 394 13.78 7.15 -0.29
C ASP A 394 15.04 7.28 0.61
N LEU A 395 14.87 7.50 1.92
CA LEU A 395 15.94 7.57 2.92
C LEU A 395 16.67 6.24 3.06
N ILE A 396 15.98 5.12 2.78
CA ILE A 396 16.55 3.78 2.82
C ILE A 396 17.80 3.66 1.95
N ILE A 397 17.91 4.48 0.90
CA ILE A 397 19.06 4.46 -0.01
C ILE A 397 20.29 5.06 0.69
N ARG A 398 20.14 6.21 1.34
CA ARG A 398 21.21 6.85 2.13
C ARG A 398 21.62 5.98 3.31
N ILE A 399 20.63 5.44 4.03
CA ILE A 399 20.84 4.58 5.19
C ILE A 399 21.61 3.33 4.78
N GLY A 400 21.21 2.68 3.69
CA GLY A 400 21.85 1.45 3.28
C GLY A 400 23.24 1.64 2.66
N GLU A 401 23.53 2.78 2.02
CA GLU A 401 24.91 3.12 1.62
C GLU A 401 25.83 3.29 2.85
N MET A 402 25.32 3.96 3.89
CA MET A 402 26.01 4.11 5.17
C MET A 402 26.22 2.75 5.85
N ALA A 403 25.17 1.93 5.95
CA ALA A 403 25.22 0.59 6.53
C ALA A 403 26.25 -0.29 5.80
N LEU A 404 26.22 -0.30 4.45
CA LEU A 404 27.14 -1.09 3.64
C LEU A 404 28.60 -0.69 3.88
N LYS A 405 28.89 0.61 3.88
CA LYS A 405 30.24 1.12 4.13
C LYS A 405 30.71 0.76 5.54
N GLN A 406 29.89 1.00 6.56
CA GLN A 406 30.23 0.72 7.96
C GLN A 406 30.44 -0.78 8.19
N ALA A 407 29.52 -1.63 7.71
CA ALA A 407 29.64 -3.08 7.78
C ALA A 407 30.94 -3.61 7.15
N CYS A 408 31.35 -3.07 6.00
CA CYS A 408 32.59 -3.49 5.36
C CYS A 408 33.84 -3.04 6.14
N MET A 409 33.83 -1.83 6.72
CA MET A 409 34.92 -1.34 7.57
C MET A 409 35.05 -2.17 8.85
N ASP A 410 33.93 -2.47 9.50
CA ASP A 410 33.91 -3.27 10.73
C ASP A 410 34.36 -4.71 10.45
N ALA A 411 33.91 -5.30 9.35
CA ALA A 411 34.30 -6.66 8.97
C ALA A 411 35.80 -6.83 8.70
N LEU A 412 36.48 -5.78 8.23
CA LEU A 412 37.93 -5.83 8.00
C LEU A 412 38.72 -6.11 9.28
N SER A 413 38.20 -5.67 10.43
CA SER A 413 38.83 -5.90 11.74
C SER A 413 38.59 -7.29 12.33
N TRP A 414 37.75 -8.11 11.69
CA TRP A 414 37.47 -9.49 12.09
C TRP A 414 38.40 -10.49 11.39
N PRO A 415 38.54 -11.73 11.91
CA PRO A 415 39.32 -12.76 11.24
C PRO A 415 38.89 -12.99 9.79
N ASP A 416 39.85 -13.27 8.90
CA ASP A 416 39.63 -13.38 7.44
C ASP A 416 38.60 -14.44 7.01
N THR A 417 38.32 -15.41 7.88
CA THR A 417 37.33 -16.46 7.66
C THR A 417 35.89 -16.00 7.90
N ILE A 418 35.69 -14.87 8.59
CA ILE A 418 34.37 -14.38 8.99
C ILE A 418 33.83 -13.42 7.95
N ARG A 419 32.58 -13.65 7.54
CA ARG A 419 31.87 -12.82 6.54
C ARG A 419 30.96 -11.80 7.22
N VAL A 420 30.56 -10.77 6.48
CA VAL A 420 29.50 -9.83 6.88
C VAL A 420 28.36 -9.88 5.89
N ALA A 421 27.14 -10.01 6.40
CA ALA A 421 25.91 -9.97 5.64
C ALA A 421 25.22 -8.62 5.83
N VAL A 422 24.76 -7.99 4.75
CA VAL A 422 24.06 -6.70 4.77
C VAL A 422 22.75 -6.81 4.01
N ASN A 423 21.65 -6.45 4.67
CA ASN A 423 20.31 -6.40 4.07
C ASN A 423 20.19 -5.31 3.01
N VAL A 424 19.50 -5.64 1.91
CA VAL A 424 19.30 -4.74 0.77
C VAL A 424 17.81 -4.68 0.44
N SER A 425 17.21 -3.50 0.58
CA SER A 425 15.82 -3.28 0.13
C SER A 425 15.70 -3.41 -1.38
N ALA A 426 14.51 -3.78 -1.86
CA ALA A 426 14.24 -3.86 -3.29
C ALA A 426 14.45 -2.50 -3.99
N LYS A 427 14.08 -1.39 -3.32
CA LYS A 427 14.29 -0.03 -3.83
C LYS A 427 15.76 0.30 -4.05
N GLN A 428 16.63 -0.10 -3.13
CA GLN A 428 18.09 0.08 -3.30
C GLN A 428 18.63 -0.77 -4.45
N PHE A 429 18.22 -2.04 -4.51
CA PHE A 429 18.76 -2.99 -5.47
C PHE A 429 18.51 -2.56 -6.92
N ILE A 430 17.28 -2.15 -7.24
CA ILE A 430 16.88 -1.74 -8.60
C ILE A 430 17.39 -0.36 -9.00
N ARG A 431 17.95 0.43 -8.06
CA ARG A 431 18.41 1.79 -8.34
C ARG A 431 19.59 1.75 -9.32
N PRO A 432 19.57 2.56 -10.39
CA PRO A 432 20.71 2.71 -11.27
C PRO A 432 21.96 3.15 -10.48
N GLY A 433 23.01 2.34 -10.56
CA GLY A 433 24.28 2.63 -9.88
C GLY A 433 24.49 1.90 -8.55
N TYR A 434 23.59 1.03 -8.09
CA TYR A 434 23.79 0.25 -6.86
C TYR A 434 25.14 -0.51 -6.84
N ARG A 435 25.53 -1.11 -7.98
CA ARG A 435 26.86 -1.71 -8.18
C ARG A 435 28.01 -0.75 -7.80
N LYS A 436 27.90 0.54 -8.15
CA LYS A 436 28.92 1.54 -7.85
C LYS A 436 28.99 1.81 -6.35
N ALA A 437 27.87 1.84 -5.65
CA ALA A 437 27.83 1.98 -4.20
C ALA A 437 28.54 0.79 -3.51
N VAL A 438 28.27 -0.44 -3.95
CA VAL A 438 28.96 -1.64 -3.45
C VAL A 438 30.46 -1.58 -3.73
N ALA A 439 30.86 -1.26 -4.96
CA ALA A 439 32.27 -1.12 -5.32
C ALA A 439 32.98 -0.04 -4.48
N ALA A 440 32.31 1.09 -4.23
CA ALA A 440 32.85 2.19 -3.43
C ALA A 440 33.03 1.77 -1.95
N ALA A 441 32.08 1.04 -1.36
CA ALA A 441 32.19 0.53 0.00
C ALA A 441 33.35 -0.47 0.15
N LEU A 442 33.48 -1.41 -0.80
CA LEU A 442 34.60 -2.35 -0.84
C LEU A 442 35.95 -1.65 -1.03
N GLN A 443 36.01 -0.66 -1.92
CA GLN A 443 37.24 0.12 -2.15
C GLN A 443 37.63 0.96 -0.92
N ALA A 444 36.65 1.58 -0.25
CA ALA A 444 36.89 2.41 0.92
C ALA A 444 37.32 1.61 2.15
N SER A 445 36.80 0.39 2.32
CA SER A 445 37.16 -0.51 3.43
C SER A 445 38.40 -1.36 3.13
N GLY A 446 38.65 -1.70 1.86
CA GLY A 446 39.66 -2.70 1.49
C GLY A 446 39.22 -4.15 1.76
N LEU A 447 37.95 -4.38 2.10
CA LEU A 447 37.44 -5.73 2.37
C LEU A 447 37.47 -6.59 1.09
N PRO A 448 38.02 -7.83 1.15
CA PRO A 448 37.92 -8.76 0.03
C PRO A 448 36.44 -8.99 -0.36
N PRO A 449 36.05 -8.86 -1.64
CA PRO A 449 34.64 -8.94 -2.04
C PRO A 449 33.91 -10.20 -1.59
N GLY A 450 34.60 -11.34 -1.56
CA GLY A 450 34.03 -12.62 -1.12
C GLY A 450 33.67 -12.70 0.37
N ARG A 451 34.09 -11.71 1.19
CA ARG A 451 33.69 -11.59 2.60
C ARG A 451 32.41 -10.78 2.80
N LEU A 452 31.93 -10.07 1.76
CA LEU A 452 30.66 -9.35 1.78
C LEU A 452 29.56 -10.23 1.18
N GLU A 453 28.49 -10.43 1.95
CA GLU A 453 27.26 -11.07 1.51
C GLU A 453 26.13 -10.04 1.47
N LEU A 454 25.41 -9.96 0.35
CA LEU A 454 24.25 -9.10 0.20
C LEU A 454 22.99 -9.95 0.36
N GLU A 455 22.16 -9.62 1.33
CA GLU A 455 20.89 -10.30 1.59
C GLU A 455 19.76 -9.58 0.89
N ILE A 456 19.00 -10.31 0.09
CA ILE A 456 17.90 -9.78 -0.71
C ILE A 456 16.68 -10.65 -0.52
N THR A 457 15.52 -10.02 -0.37
CA THR A 457 14.24 -10.74 -0.27
C THR A 457 13.73 -11.14 -1.66
N GLU A 458 12.79 -12.09 -1.70
CA GLU A 458 12.13 -12.50 -2.95
C GLU A 458 11.44 -11.32 -3.69
N SER A 459 11.13 -10.23 -2.98
CA SER A 459 10.46 -9.05 -3.53
C SER A 459 11.26 -8.32 -4.61
N VAL A 460 12.59 -8.51 -4.66
CA VAL A 460 13.47 -7.95 -5.70
C VAL A 460 13.12 -8.48 -7.09
N PHE A 461 12.55 -9.68 -7.19
CA PHE A 461 12.16 -10.29 -8.46
C PHE A 461 10.82 -9.77 -9.01
N VAL A 462 10.17 -8.85 -8.30
CA VAL A 462 8.90 -8.25 -8.72
C VAL A 462 9.20 -7.04 -9.63
N GLY A 463 9.07 -7.21 -10.95
CA GLY A 463 9.23 -6.12 -11.92
C GLY A 463 10.00 -6.53 -13.18
N ASP A 464 10.90 -5.67 -13.65
CA ASP A 464 11.72 -5.89 -14.83
C ASP A 464 12.89 -6.86 -14.53
N LEU A 465 12.68 -8.13 -14.88
CA LEU A 465 13.66 -9.20 -14.71
C LEU A 465 14.96 -8.97 -15.49
N GLU A 466 14.94 -8.25 -16.63
CA GLU A 466 16.16 -8.01 -17.41
C GLU A 466 17.12 -7.07 -16.66
N THR A 467 16.55 -6.03 -16.04
CA THR A 467 17.31 -5.10 -15.19
C THR A 467 17.87 -5.81 -13.96
N VAL A 468 17.06 -6.61 -13.28
CA VAL A 468 17.47 -7.40 -12.11
C VAL A 468 18.61 -8.37 -12.46
N ASP A 469 18.47 -9.10 -13.57
CA ASP A 469 19.50 -10.02 -14.07
C ASP A 469 20.81 -9.29 -14.43
N ALA A 470 20.73 -8.08 -14.97
CA ALA A 470 21.90 -7.26 -15.25
C ALA A 470 22.65 -6.88 -13.97
N ILE A 471 21.92 -6.46 -12.93
CA ILE A 471 22.50 -6.13 -11.62
C ILE A 471 23.16 -7.36 -11.00
N PHE A 472 22.52 -8.53 -11.05
CA PHE A 472 23.11 -9.77 -10.55
C PHE A 472 24.42 -10.13 -11.25
N ARG A 473 24.46 -10.03 -12.59
CA ARG A 473 25.69 -10.26 -13.36
C ARG A 473 26.80 -9.29 -12.94
N ASP A 474 26.43 -8.05 -12.68
CA ASP A 474 27.38 -7.01 -12.32
C ASP A 474 27.92 -7.13 -10.89
N LEU A 475 27.09 -7.54 -9.93
CA LEU A 475 27.51 -7.88 -8.57
C LEU A 475 28.40 -9.14 -8.57
N LYS A 476 28.04 -10.15 -9.37
CA LYS A 476 28.88 -11.35 -9.54
C LYS A 476 30.28 -11.01 -10.07
N LYS A 477 30.40 -10.06 -11.00
CA LYS A 477 31.71 -9.58 -11.49
C LYS A 477 32.53 -8.87 -10.41
N LEU A 478 31.89 -8.26 -9.41
CA LEU A 478 32.60 -7.70 -8.25
C LEU A 478 33.12 -8.79 -7.31
N GLY A 479 32.52 -9.98 -7.33
CA GLY A 479 32.93 -11.11 -6.49
C GLY A 479 32.28 -11.14 -5.11
N VAL A 480 31.22 -10.35 -4.91
CA VAL A 480 30.40 -10.42 -3.68
C VAL A 480 29.52 -11.66 -3.68
N ARG A 481 29.12 -12.12 -2.49
CA ARG A 481 28.20 -13.24 -2.32
C ARG A 481 26.77 -12.73 -2.23
N LEU A 482 25.81 -13.57 -2.62
CA LEU A 482 24.39 -13.24 -2.59
C LEU A 482 23.64 -14.25 -1.73
N SER A 483 22.78 -13.75 -0.85
CA SER A 483 21.88 -14.55 -0.01
C SER A 483 20.43 -14.22 -0.34
N LEU A 484 19.58 -15.24 -0.42
CA LEU A 484 18.14 -15.07 -0.55
C LEU A 484 17.52 -15.14 0.85
N ASP A 485 16.90 -14.04 1.26
CA ASP A 485 16.28 -13.83 2.57
C ASP A 485 14.76 -14.09 2.53
N ASP A 486 14.16 -14.38 3.69
CA ASP A 486 12.74 -14.70 3.88
C ASP A 486 12.21 -15.82 2.94
N PHE A 487 13.02 -16.84 2.66
CA PHE A 487 12.67 -17.85 1.67
C PHE A 487 11.47 -18.70 2.12
N GLY A 488 10.44 -18.77 1.25
CA GLY A 488 9.22 -19.56 1.46
C GLY A 488 8.02 -18.78 1.99
N THR A 489 8.17 -17.54 2.46
CA THR A 489 7.03 -16.68 2.86
C THR A 489 6.50 -15.82 1.71
N GLY A 490 7.28 -15.68 0.65
CA GLY A 490 6.89 -15.10 -0.64
C GLY A 490 6.36 -16.14 -1.65
N TYR A 491 5.96 -15.67 -2.83
CA TYR A 491 5.60 -16.55 -3.93
C TYR A 491 6.87 -17.12 -4.59
N SER A 492 7.39 -18.20 -4.02
CA SER A 492 8.54 -18.93 -4.56
C SER A 492 8.25 -19.45 -5.98
N SER A 493 8.70 -18.71 -6.99
CA SER A 493 8.95 -19.29 -8.30
C SER A 493 10.35 -19.87 -8.23
N LEU A 494 10.50 -21.20 -8.10
CA LEU A 494 11.79 -21.91 -8.27
C LEU A 494 12.61 -21.39 -9.47
N GLY A 495 11.93 -20.81 -10.47
CA GLY A 495 12.54 -20.07 -11.57
C GLY A 495 13.49 -18.93 -11.16
N TYR A 496 13.27 -18.21 -10.07
CA TYR A 496 14.15 -17.10 -9.64
C TYR A 496 15.52 -17.59 -9.16
N LEU A 497 15.57 -18.75 -8.52
CA LEU A 497 16.82 -19.40 -8.11
C LEU A 497 17.70 -19.77 -9.32
N LYS A 498 17.12 -19.86 -10.53
CA LYS A 498 17.88 -20.09 -11.76
C LYS A 498 18.58 -18.83 -12.27
N HIS A 499 18.07 -17.65 -11.91
CA HIS A 499 18.53 -16.36 -12.44
C HIS A 499 19.62 -15.73 -11.56
N GLY A 500 19.45 -15.79 -10.24
CA GLY A 500 20.47 -15.37 -9.27
C GLY A 500 21.47 -16.48 -8.96
N HIS A 501 22.78 -16.20 -9.07
CA HIS A 501 23.83 -17.11 -8.59
C HIS A 501 23.95 -17.00 -7.06
N PHE A 502 22.90 -17.40 -6.35
CA PHE A 502 22.87 -17.35 -4.90
C PHE A 502 23.88 -18.32 -4.29
N ASN A 503 24.45 -17.91 -3.17
CA ASN A 503 25.37 -18.71 -2.37
C ASN A 503 24.69 -19.28 -1.13
N LYS A 504 23.60 -18.65 -0.69
CA LYS A 504 22.93 -18.93 0.58
C LYS A 504 21.42 -18.73 0.46
N ILE A 505 20.66 -19.56 1.16
CA ILE A 505 19.21 -19.42 1.38
C ILE A 505 18.97 -19.33 2.88
N LYS A 506 18.24 -18.30 3.32
CA LYS A 506 17.78 -18.15 4.71
C LYS A 506 16.33 -18.64 4.82
N ILE A 507 16.11 -19.58 5.73
CA ILE A 507 14.81 -20.16 6.03
C ILE A 507 14.14 -19.23 7.03
N ASP A 508 13.04 -18.61 6.60
CA ASP A 508 12.29 -17.63 7.38
C ASP A 508 11.88 -18.17 8.76
N GLN A 509 11.99 -17.32 9.77
CA GLN A 509 11.67 -17.65 11.16
C GLN A 509 10.25 -18.20 11.35
N SER A 510 9.28 -17.89 10.48
CA SER A 510 7.91 -18.40 10.56
C SER A 510 7.81 -19.92 10.34
N PHE A 511 8.79 -20.52 9.66
CA PHE A 511 8.89 -21.98 9.55
C PHE A 511 9.66 -22.62 10.70
N VAL A 512 10.51 -21.86 11.38
CA VAL A 512 11.36 -22.35 12.48
C VAL A 512 10.63 -22.24 13.82
N ARG A 513 9.97 -21.12 14.07
CA ARG A 513 9.27 -20.85 15.33
C ARG A 513 8.14 -21.84 15.56
N GLY A 514 8.22 -22.59 16.66
CA GLY A 514 7.19 -23.56 17.03
C GLY A 514 7.16 -24.82 16.16
N CYS A 515 8.17 -25.05 15.32
CA CYS A 515 8.24 -26.22 14.43
C CYS A 515 8.23 -27.58 15.15
N THR A 516 8.42 -27.60 16.47
CA THR A 516 8.40 -28.79 17.33
C THR A 516 7.02 -29.10 17.92
N GLU A 517 6.00 -28.29 17.62
CA GLU A 517 4.63 -28.52 18.06
C GLU A 517 3.98 -29.72 17.36
N ASN A 518 3.14 -30.46 18.10
CA ASN A 518 2.51 -31.69 17.58
C ASN A 518 1.54 -31.36 16.43
N GLY A 519 1.76 -31.99 15.27
CA GLY A 519 0.89 -31.84 14.09
C GLY A 519 1.31 -30.73 13.13
N ASP A 520 2.44 -30.05 13.38
CA ASP A 520 2.97 -29.02 12.49
C ASP A 520 3.59 -29.62 11.21
N THR A 521 3.34 -28.98 10.08
CA THR A 521 3.93 -29.28 8.77
C THR A 521 5.28 -28.63 8.54
N ASN A 522 5.64 -27.62 9.33
CA ASN A 522 6.89 -26.85 9.20
C ASN A 522 8.17 -27.71 9.15
N PRO A 523 8.33 -28.79 9.94
CA PRO A 523 9.50 -29.67 9.82
C PRO A 523 9.70 -30.26 8.41
N ALA A 524 8.61 -30.55 7.70
CA ALA A 524 8.66 -31.07 6.34
C ALA A 524 9.07 -29.97 5.34
N ILE A 525 8.61 -28.73 5.55
CA ILE A 525 8.99 -27.57 4.74
C ILE A 525 10.49 -27.28 4.89
N ILE A 526 11.00 -27.21 6.12
CA ILE A 526 12.44 -27.05 6.40
C ILE A 526 13.24 -28.14 5.67
N THR A 527 12.82 -29.40 5.76
CA THR A 527 13.48 -30.53 5.08
C THR A 527 13.53 -30.32 3.56
N ALA A 528 12.43 -29.84 2.96
CA ALA A 528 12.37 -29.59 1.52
C ALA A 528 13.31 -28.44 1.09
N ILE A 529 13.36 -27.35 1.87
CA ILE A 529 14.22 -26.20 1.58
C ILE A 529 15.70 -26.61 1.68
N VAL A 530 16.08 -27.35 2.73
CA VAL A 530 17.46 -27.84 2.89
C VAL A 530 17.86 -28.76 1.73
N ALA A 531 16.98 -29.67 1.32
CA ALA A 531 17.24 -30.56 0.18
C ALA A 531 17.41 -29.78 -1.13
N LEU A 532 16.59 -28.75 -1.35
CA LEU A 532 16.69 -27.87 -2.53
C LEU A 532 18.01 -27.09 -2.55
N ALA A 533 18.36 -26.44 -1.44
CA ALA A 533 19.60 -25.68 -1.32
C ALA A 533 20.83 -26.56 -1.60
N LYS A 534 20.85 -27.76 -1.02
CA LYS A 534 21.91 -28.76 -1.26
C LYS A 534 22.00 -29.16 -2.73
N ALA A 535 20.86 -29.37 -3.41
CA ALA A 535 20.83 -29.70 -4.84
C ALA A 535 21.36 -28.56 -5.73
N LEU A 536 21.23 -27.31 -5.28
CA LEU A 536 21.70 -26.12 -5.97
C LEU A 536 23.12 -25.67 -5.54
N GLY A 537 23.73 -26.37 -4.57
CA GLY A 537 25.06 -26.02 -4.04
C GLY A 537 25.07 -24.74 -3.20
N MET A 538 23.97 -24.44 -2.52
CA MET A 538 23.78 -23.27 -1.66
C MET A 538 23.87 -23.66 -0.17
N GLU A 539 24.42 -22.77 0.65
CA GLU A 539 24.41 -22.87 2.11
C GLU A 539 23.01 -22.51 2.66
N THR A 540 22.61 -23.11 3.77
CA THR A 540 21.34 -22.82 4.44
C THR A 540 21.53 -22.16 5.79
N VAL A 541 20.69 -21.17 6.10
CA VAL A 541 20.58 -20.59 7.44
C VAL A 541 19.18 -20.83 7.95
N ALA A 542 19.02 -21.41 9.14
CA ALA A 542 17.74 -21.39 9.85
C ALA A 542 17.67 -20.15 10.75
N GLU A 543 16.68 -19.29 10.52
CA GLU A 543 16.53 -18.04 11.26
C GLU A 543 15.58 -18.15 12.45
N GLY A 544 15.70 -17.20 13.38
CA GLY A 544 14.77 -17.06 14.50
C GLY A 544 14.76 -18.26 15.46
N VAL A 545 15.85 -19.04 15.54
CA VAL A 545 15.95 -20.13 16.52
C VAL A 545 16.09 -19.54 17.93
N GLU A 546 15.13 -19.84 18.80
CA GLU A 546 15.09 -19.29 20.16
C GLU A 546 15.10 -20.37 21.24
N ALA A 547 14.78 -21.62 20.90
CA ALA A 547 14.73 -22.73 21.83
C ALA A 547 15.63 -23.92 21.44
N MET A 548 15.96 -24.75 22.43
CA MET A 548 16.86 -25.91 22.23
C MET A 548 16.22 -27.00 21.38
N ASP A 549 14.90 -27.20 21.47
CA ASP A 549 14.19 -28.19 20.65
C ASP A 549 14.13 -27.78 19.17
N GLU A 550 13.95 -26.50 18.89
CA GLU A 550 14.05 -25.94 17.54
C GLU A 550 15.47 -26.14 16.98
N LEU A 551 16.50 -25.83 17.78
CA LEU A 551 17.91 -26.03 17.40
C LEU A 551 18.20 -27.51 17.07
N GLU A 552 17.74 -28.43 17.91
CA GLU A 552 17.89 -29.88 17.68
C GLU A 552 17.19 -30.31 16.39
N LEU A 553 15.99 -29.78 16.12
CA LEU A 553 15.25 -30.11 14.91
C LEU A 553 15.98 -29.59 13.66
N VAL A 554 16.33 -28.30 13.58
CA VAL A 554 16.98 -27.72 12.38
C VAL A 554 18.34 -28.37 12.13
N LYS A 555 19.07 -28.71 13.20
CA LYS A 555 20.32 -29.49 13.13
C LYS A 555 20.07 -30.89 12.56
N ALA A 556 19.04 -31.59 13.02
CA ALA A 556 18.68 -32.91 12.51
C ALA A 556 18.20 -32.88 11.05
N ARG A 557 17.63 -31.77 10.58
CA ARG A 557 17.24 -31.57 9.18
C ARG A 557 18.40 -31.15 8.27
N GLY A 558 19.55 -30.82 8.84
CA GLY A 558 20.78 -30.56 8.10
C GLY A 558 20.96 -29.10 7.66
N ALA A 559 20.41 -28.13 8.40
CA ALA A 559 20.74 -26.73 8.19
C ALA A 559 22.23 -26.47 8.45
N ASP A 560 22.91 -25.75 7.55
CA ASP A 560 24.37 -25.53 7.61
C ASP A 560 24.73 -24.51 8.71
N LEU A 561 23.93 -23.45 8.83
CA LEU A 561 24.10 -22.38 9.80
C LEU A 561 22.77 -22.12 10.53
N VAL A 562 22.89 -21.55 11.73
CA VAL A 562 21.76 -21.14 12.54
C VAL A 562 21.95 -19.70 13.00
N GLN A 563 20.87 -18.93 12.94
CA GLN A 563 20.78 -17.58 13.48
C GLN A 563 19.59 -17.50 14.42
N GLY A 564 19.80 -16.87 15.58
CA GLY A 564 18.72 -16.63 16.52
C GLY A 564 19.21 -16.32 17.91
N TYR A 565 18.27 -15.96 18.79
CA TYR A 565 18.59 -15.58 20.18
C TYR A 565 19.10 -16.77 21.00
N ILE A 566 18.94 -18.00 20.52
CA ILE A 566 19.58 -19.17 21.10
C ILE A 566 21.10 -18.99 21.21
N PHE A 567 21.75 -18.31 20.27
CA PHE A 567 23.20 -18.09 20.30
C PHE A 567 23.55 -16.71 20.85
N SER A 568 22.94 -15.67 20.29
CA SER A 568 23.14 -14.30 20.74
C SER A 568 22.04 -13.40 20.21
N ARG A 569 21.70 -12.39 21.01
CA ARG A 569 21.08 -11.18 20.47
C ARG A 569 22.11 -10.42 19.62
N PRO A 570 21.66 -9.49 18.76
CA PRO A 570 22.56 -8.59 18.04
C PRO A 570 23.44 -7.81 19.02
N ILE A 571 24.76 -7.83 18.80
CA ILE A 571 25.78 -7.22 19.67
C ILE A 571 26.51 -6.08 18.95
N THR A 572 27.11 -5.15 19.69
CA THR A 572 27.85 -4.03 19.09
C THR A 572 29.19 -4.49 18.51
N GLN A 573 29.79 -3.69 17.63
CA GLN A 573 31.14 -3.96 17.10
C GLN A 573 32.17 -4.14 18.22
N ASP A 574 32.12 -3.32 19.28
CA ASP A 574 33.03 -3.44 20.42
C ASP A 574 32.90 -4.80 21.13
N GLN A 575 31.68 -5.31 21.24
CA GLN A 575 31.42 -6.64 21.80
C GLN A 575 31.92 -7.75 20.90
N VAL A 576 31.78 -7.62 19.56
CA VAL A 576 32.37 -8.55 18.59
C VAL A 576 33.90 -8.59 18.72
N LEU A 577 34.54 -7.44 18.80
CA LEU A 577 36.00 -7.35 18.95
C LEU A 577 36.48 -7.92 20.28
N ALA A 578 35.78 -7.65 21.39
CA ALA A 578 36.09 -8.23 22.69
C ALA A 578 36.02 -9.77 22.65
N GLN A 579 34.97 -10.32 22.04
CA GLN A 579 34.79 -11.77 21.87
C GLN A 579 35.97 -12.42 21.11
N PHE A 580 36.42 -11.77 20.03
CA PHE A 580 37.57 -12.25 19.26
C PHE A 580 38.91 -12.08 19.99
N ALA A 581 39.08 -11.02 20.78
CA ALA A 581 40.28 -10.80 21.59
C ALA A 581 40.46 -11.86 22.69
N GLU A 582 39.36 -12.41 23.22
CA GLU A 582 39.36 -13.54 24.16
C GLU A 582 39.66 -14.89 23.46
N GLY A 583 39.87 -14.89 22.15
CA GLY A 583 40.21 -16.08 21.36
C GLY A 583 39.03 -17.03 21.12
N SER A 584 37.79 -16.60 21.40
CA SER A 584 36.59 -17.41 21.23
C SER A 584 35.82 -17.01 19.98
N ASN A 585 36.00 -17.77 18.89
CA ASN A 585 35.07 -17.73 17.75
C ASN A 585 33.77 -18.50 18.04
N MET A 586 33.58 -18.96 19.28
CA MET A 586 32.48 -19.83 19.66
C MET A 586 31.32 -19.05 20.29
N PHE A 587 30.11 -19.32 19.82
CA PHE A 587 28.86 -18.89 20.43
C PHE A 587 28.11 -20.14 20.88
N ARG A 588 27.94 -20.33 22.19
CA ARG A 588 27.26 -21.51 22.72
C ARG A 588 25.75 -21.28 22.79
N PRO A 589 24.93 -22.27 22.44
CA PRO A 589 23.49 -22.13 22.53
C PRO A 589 23.04 -22.07 23.99
N SER A 590 22.17 -21.10 24.30
CA SER A 590 21.58 -20.85 25.60
C SER A 590 20.15 -20.35 25.41
N GLY A 591 19.17 -21.14 25.84
CA GLY A 591 17.76 -20.80 25.68
C GLY A 591 16.84 -21.78 26.40
N PRO A 592 15.52 -21.52 26.39
CA PRO A 592 14.55 -22.43 26.98
C PRO A 592 14.55 -23.80 26.27
N PRO A 593 14.16 -24.87 26.99
CA PRO A 593 14.08 -26.21 26.40
C PRO A 593 12.97 -26.36 25.35
N ARG A 594 11.98 -25.47 25.33
CA ARG A 594 10.91 -25.42 24.33
C ARG A 594 10.54 -23.99 23.97
N HIS A 595 10.19 -23.78 22.70
CA HIS A 595 9.65 -22.51 22.21
C HIS A 595 8.36 -22.12 22.96
N ARG A 596 8.17 -20.81 23.17
CA ARG A 596 6.95 -20.24 23.77
C ARG A 596 6.37 -19.24 22.79
N ALA A 597 5.04 -19.19 22.68
CA ALA A 597 4.35 -18.26 21.80
C ALA A 597 4.84 -16.81 21.93
N GLU A 598 4.93 -16.12 20.80
CA GLU A 598 5.41 -14.75 20.66
C GLU A 598 4.65 -13.79 21.59
N ARG A 599 5.40 -12.93 22.29
CA ARG A 599 4.87 -12.00 23.29
C ARG A 599 5.20 -10.58 22.89
N ILE A 600 4.17 -9.75 22.81
CA ILE A 600 4.30 -8.32 22.62
C ILE A 600 4.38 -7.69 24.01
N THR A 601 5.44 -6.92 24.27
CA THR A 601 5.53 -6.10 25.48
C THR A 601 4.59 -4.91 25.31
N ILE A 602 3.64 -4.77 26.22
CA ILE A 602 2.64 -3.70 26.21
C ILE A 602 2.68 -3.04 27.59
N PHE A 603 2.49 -1.73 27.67
CA PHE A 603 2.23 -1.06 28.95
C PHE A 603 0.89 -0.35 28.86
N ARG A 604 -0.19 -1.07 29.17
CA ARG A 604 -1.56 -0.60 29.00
C ARG A 604 -2.39 -0.92 30.23
N LYS A 605 -3.12 0.08 30.73
CA LYS A 605 -4.15 -0.13 31.77
C LYS A 605 -5.34 -0.86 31.14
N VAL A 606 -5.70 -2.02 31.70
CA VAL A 606 -6.79 -2.89 31.24
C VAL A 606 -7.64 -3.35 32.43
N GLY A 607 -8.80 -3.92 32.14
CA GLY A 607 -9.68 -4.49 33.16
C GLY A 607 -9.36 -5.94 33.48
N LEU A 608 -9.61 -6.34 34.71
CA LEU A 608 -9.69 -7.74 35.09
C LEU A 608 -10.94 -7.98 35.93
N ILE A 609 -11.79 -8.89 35.48
CA ILE A 609 -13.03 -9.27 36.16
C ILE A 609 -12.77 -10.60 36.87
N HIS A 610 -13.15 -10.67 38.14
CA HIS A 610 -13.15 -11.91 38.92
C HIS A 610 -14.42 -11.96 39.75
N GLU A 611 -15.19 -13.04 39.60
CA GLU A 611 -16.54 -13.15 40.15
C GLU A 611 -17.34 -11.89 39.76
N ASP A 612 -17.82 -11.14 40.76
CA ASP A 612 -18.61 -9.92 40.55
C ASP A 612 -17.81 -8.63 40.79
N HIS A 613 -16.47 -8.68 40.72
CA HIS A 613 -15.61 -7.52 40.96
C HIS A 613 -14.73 -7.19 39.75
N TYR A 614 -14.55 -5.89 39.51
CA TYR A 614 -13.72 -5.36 38.42
C TYR A 614 -12.49 -4.64 38.98
N TYR A 615 -11.32 -5.12 38.59
CA TYR A 615 -10.01 -4.59 38.96
C TYR A 615 -9.38 -3.82 37.80
N ASP A 616 -8.63 -2.78 38.10
CA ASP A 616 -7.74 -2.17 37.12
C ASP A 616 -6.34 -2.80 37.24
N VAL A 617 -5.79 -3.28 36.12
CA VAL A 617 -4.45 -3.89 36.06
C VAL A 617 -3.64 -3.30 34.92
N ILE A 618 -2.32 -3.43 34.99
CA ILE A 618 -1.42 -3.10 33.89
C ILE A 618 -1.10 -4.39 33.14
N LEU A 619 -1.47 -4.44 31.86
CA LEU A 619 -1.00 -5.44 30.92
C LEU A 619 0.47 -5.13 30.62
N ARG A 620 1.35 -6.12 30.83
CA ARG A 620 2.80 -6.05 30.60
C ARG A 620 3.23 -6.79 29.34
N ASN A 621 2.61 -7.95 29.10
CA ASN A 621 2.87 -8.75 27.91
C ASN A 621 1.57 -9.36 27.41
N LEU A 622 1.42 -9.49 26.09
CA LEU A 622 0.31 -10.19 25.44
C LEU A 622 0.85 -11.17 24.40
N SER A 623 0.28 -12.36 24.35
CA SER A 623 0.57 -13.38 23.35
C SER A 623 -0.72 -14.00 22.86
N LYS A 624 -0.65 -14.79 21.80
CA LYS A 624 -1.78 -15.59 21.30
C LYS A 624 -2.47 -16.42 22.38
N THR A 625 -1.73 -16.93 23.37
CA THR A 625 -2.22 -17.92 24.35
C THR A 625 -2.24 -17.43 25.80
N GLY A 626 -1.83 -16.18 26.06
CA GLY A 626 -1.74 -15.70 27.44
C GLY A 626 -1.23 -14.28 27.56
N ALA A 627 -1.22 -13.78 28.79
CA ALA A 627 -0.78 -12.44 29.13
C ALA A 627 0.01 -12.41 30.44
N ARG A 628 0.77 -11.34 30.65
CA ARG A 628 1.31 -11.00 31.96
C ARG A 628 0.69 -9.69 32.42
N ILE A 629 0.18 -9.67 33.65
CA ILE A 629 -0.40 -8.49 34.28
C ILE A 629 0.36 -8.13 35.57
N THR A 630 0.21 -6.88 35.99
CA THR A 630 0.69 -6.33 37.27
C THR A 630 -0.37 -5.41 37.88
N GLY A 631 -0.31 -5.18 39.19
CA GLY A 631 -1.24 -4.27 39.90
C GLY A 631 -2.20 -4.95 40.87
N LEU A 632 -2.11 -6.28 41.02
CA LEU A 632 -2.86 -7.05 42.02
C LEU A 632 -1.90 -7.82 42.93
N ALA A 633 -2.25 -7.85 44.21
CA ALA A 633 -1.61 -8.68 45.23
C ALA A 633 -2.61 -9.70 45.81
N GLY A 634 -2.07 -10.86 46.20
CA GLY A 634 -2.84 -11.94 46.84
C GLY A 634 -3.69 -12.77 45.88
N VAL A 635 -3.37 -12.81 44.58
CA VAL A 635 -4.10 -13.63 43.59
C VAL A 635 -3.54 -15.07 43.56
N PRO A 636 -4.32 -16.10 43.96
CA PRO A 636 -3.85 -17.49 43.94
C PRO A 636 -3.66 -18.05 42.53
N VAL A 637 -2.70 -18.98 42.36
CA VAL A 637 -2.59 -19.78 41.13
C VAL A 637 -3.81 -20.68 41.01
N GLY A 638 -4.35 -20.80 39.79
CA GLY A 638 -5.57 -21.55 39.48
C GLY A 638 -6.84 -20.71 39.45
N THR A 639 -6.78 -19.43 39.86
CA THR A 639 -7.91 -18.50 39.83
C THR A 639 -8.40 -18.26 38.40
N ASP A 640 -9.71 -18.37 38.18
CA ASP A 640 -10.37 -18.03 36.92
C ASP A 640 -10.70 -16.52 36.91
N VAL A 641 -10.30 -15.84 35.84
CA VAL A 641 -10.46 -14.40 35.66
C VAL A 641 -10.84 -14.09 34.20
N VAL A 642 -11.49 -12.96 33.96
CA VAL A 642 -11.77 -12.47 32.61
C VAL A 642 -10.98 -11.18 32.39
N LEU A 643 -10.06 -11.19 31.45
CA LEU A 643 -9.28 -10.02 31.07
C LEU A 643 -10.09 -9.17 30.08
N ASP A 644 -10.30 -7.90 30.38
CA ASP A 644 -10.98 -6.95 29.51
C ASP A 644 -9.95 -6.06 28.82
N LEU A 645 -9.71 -6.33 27.54
CA LEU A 645 -8.76 -5.59 26.70
C LEU A 645 -9.37 -4.31 26.12
N GLY A 646 -10.61 -3.97 26.48
CA GLY A 646 -11.38 -2.87 25.90
C GLY A 646 -12.01 -3.23 24.55
N HIS A 647 -12.77 -2.31 23.97
CA HIS A 647 -13.48 -2.54 22.70
C HIS A 647 -14.39 -3.79 22.71
N GLY A 648 -14.92 -4.19 23.87
CA GLY A 648 -15.73 -5.41 24.00
C GLY A 648 -14.94 -6.72 23.87
N GLN A 649 -13.61 -6.67 23.99
CA GLN A 649 -12.73 -7.84 23.93
C GLN A 649 -12.51 -8.44 25.32
N LEU A 650 -13.30 -9.46 25.64
CA LEU A 650 -13.15 -10.22 26.88
C LEU A 650 -12.42 -11.54 26.64
N VAL A 651 -11.45 -11.85 27.49
CA VAL A 651 -10.61 -13.06 27.39
C VAL A 651 -10.70 -13.86 28.68
N VAL A 652 -11.39 -15.00 28.62
CA VAL A 652 -11.42 -15.95 29.76
C VAL A 652 -10.04 -16.55 29.96
N SER A 653 -9.56 -16.46 31.20
CA SER A 653 -8.17 -16.69 31.56
C SER A 653 -8.05 -17.42 32.88
N LYS A 654 -6.98 -18.21 33.02
CA LYS A 654 -6.59 -18.85 34.27
C LYS A 654 -5.23 -18.35 34.73
N VAL A 655 -5.10 -18.02 36.01
CA VAL A 655 -3.81 -17.67 36.62
C VAL A 655 -2.94 -18.92 36.68
N VAL A 656 -1.83 -18.95 35.95
CA VAL A 656 -0.91 -20.10 35.89
C VAL A 656 0.40 -19.85 36.65
N ASN A 657 0.72 -18.59 36.92
CA ASN A 657 1.78 -18.21 37.85
C ASN A 657 1.43 -16.87 38.52
N ALA A 658 1.92 -16.67 39.74
CA ALA A 658 1.71 -15.44 40.49
C ALA A 658 2.95 -15.14 41.36
N THR A 659 3.35 -13.88 41.38
CA THR A 659 4.26 -13.27 42.37
C THR A 659 3.46 -12.26 43.20
N GLU A 660 4.09 -11.59 44.17
CA GLU A 660 3.42 -10.59 45.03
C GLU A 660 2.68 -9.49 44.25
N ASN A 661 3.19 -9.10 43.07
CA ASN A 661 2.66 -7.98 42.28
C ASN A 661 2.45 -8.28 40.79
N SER A 662 2.62 -9.55 40.35
CA SER A 662 2.51 -9.92 38.93
C SER A 662 1.87 -11.29 38.76
N GLN A 663 1.00 -11.41 37.76
CA GLN A 663 0.32 -12.68 37.44
C GLN A 663 0.50 -13.00 35.96
N GLY A 664 0.79 -14.27 35.69
CA GLY A 664 0.76 -14.86 34.36
C GLY A 664 -0.56 -15.54 34.12
N LEU A 665 -1.22 -15.15 33.03
CA LEU A 665 -2.51 -15.64 32.59
C LEU A 665 -2.34 -16.58 31.41
N LYS A 666 -3.04 -17.70 31.43
CA LYS A 666 -3.24 -18.58 30.27
C LYS A 666 -4.67 -18.39 29.77
N PHE A 667 -4.82 -18.14 28.48
CA PHE A 667 -6.13 -17.99 27.86
C PHE A 667 -6.77 -19.35 27.63
N GLU A 668 -8.09 -19.42 27.81
CA GLU A 668 -8.87 -20.61 27.49
C GLU A 668 -8.98 -20.80 25.98
N THR A 669 -9.22 -19.70 25.26
CA THR A 669 -9.24 -19.66 23.79
C THR A 669 -8.09 -18.80 23.29
N SER A 670 -7.36 -19.31 22.30
CA SER A 670 -6.29 -18.55 21.64
C SER A 670 -6.84 -17.32 20.92
N MET A 671 -6.14 -16.20 21.05
CA MET A 671 -6.39 -14.99 20.28
C MET A 671 -6.01 -15.19 18.81
N ILE A 672 -6.47 -14.27 17.95
CA ILE A 672 -6.15 -14.21 16.53
C ILE A 672 -5.29 -12.98 16.24
N SER A 673 -4.57 -12.98 15.12
CA SER A 673 -3.82 -11.80 14.68
C SER A 673 -4.76 -10.69 14.26
N ASP A 674 -4.37 -9.44 14.53
CA ASP A 674 -5.07 -8.26 14.02
C ASP A 674 -4.65 -7.83 12.61
N GLY A 675 -3.64 -8.49 12.03
CA GLY A 675 -3.06 -8.15 10.73
C GLY A 675 -1.92 -7.12 10.77
N SER A 676 -1.67 -6.50 11.93
CA SER A 676 -0.63 -5.48 12.17
C SER A 676 0.39 -5.89 13.26
N GLY A 677 0.56 -7.20 13.50
CA GLY A 677 1.49 -7.72 14.49
C GLY A 677 0.97 -7.72 15.93
N GLY A 678 -0.31 -7.38 16.15
CA GLY A 678 -1.01 -7.48 17.43
C GLY A 678 -1.92 -8.71 17.53
N PHE A 679 -2.61 -8.81 18.66
CA PHE A 679 -3.55 -9.90 18.96
C PHE A 679 -4.92 -9.35 19.37
N MET A 680 -5.98 -10.00 18.89
CA MET A 680 -7.37 -9.67 19.23
C MET A 680 -8.21 -10.92 19.52
N THR A 681 -9.36 -10.76 20.17
CA THR A 681 -10.32 -11.87 20.35
C THR A 681 -11.04 -12.21 19.04
N ARG A 682 -11.51 -13.44 18.86
CA ARG A 682 -12.32 -13.77 17.68
C ARG A 682 -13.66 -13.02 17.65
N HIS A 683 -14.30 -12.91 18.81
CA HIS A 683 -15.60 -12.24 18.96
C HIS A 683 -15.51 -11.09 19.97
N ARG A 684 -16.37 -10.09 19.79
CA ARG A 684 -16.55 -8.95 20.69
C ARG A 684 -17.98 -8.96 21.25
N ILE A 685 -18.16 -8.44 22.45
CA ILE A 685 -19.51 -8.21 22.97
C ILE A 685 -20.20 -7.15 22.12
N SER A 686 -21.38 -7.50 21.60
CA SER A 686 -22.15 -6.63 20.72
C SER A 686 -22.63 -5.36 21.45
N PRO A 687 -22.41 -4.15 20.88
CA PRO A 687 -23.04 -2.92 21.32
C PRO A 687 -24.57 -2.99 21.43
N TYR A 688 -25.23 -3.82 20.61
CA TYR A 688 -26.68 -4.00 20.71
C TYR A 688 -27.08 -4.71 22.01
N SER A 689 -26.34 -5.75 22.43
CA SER A 689 -26.57 -6.42 23.71
C SER A 689 -26.33 -5.47 24.90
N LEU A 690 -25.40 -4.52 24.76
CA LEU A 690 -25.20 -3.48 25.77
C LEU A 690 -26.35 -2.46 25.81
N ALA A 691 -26.93 -2.15 24.66
CA ALA A 691 -28.08 -1.26 24.59
C ALA A 691 -29.32 -1.84 25.28
N GLU A 692 -29.54 -3.14 25.18
CA GLU A 692 -30.59 -3.85 25.93
C GLU A 692 -30.37 -3.76 27.45
N ALA A 693 -29.11 -3.69 27.90
CA ALA A 693 -28.75 -3.48 29.29
C ALA A 693 -28.80 -2.00 29.74
N GLY A 694 -29.30 -1.07 28.90
CA GLY A 694 -29.50 0.34 29.25
C GLY A 694 -28.27 1.25 29.05
N ILE A 695 -27.31 0.81 28.22
CA ILE A 695 -26.14 1.61 27.80
C ILE A 695 -26.44 2.26 26.44
N PRO A 696 -26.14 3.55 26.20
CA PRO A 696 -26.37 4.15 24.89
C PRO A 696 -25.63 3.39 23.77
N LEU A 697 -26.31 3.15 22.66
CA LEU A 697 -25.70 2.53 21.48
C LEU A 697 -24.64 3.45 20.88
N ALA A 698 -23.38 3.04 20.97
CA ALA A 698 -22.23 3.72 20.39
C ALA A 698 -21.16 2.69 20.02
N ALA A 699 -20.25 3.08 19.13
CA ALA A 699 -19.04 2.30 18.86
C ALA A 699 -18.22 2.11 20.15
N LEU A 700 -17.53 0.98 20.27
CA LEU A 700 -16.80 0.65 21.49
C LEU A 700 -15.47 1.40 21.52
N GLY A 701 -15.26 2.24 22.53
CA GLY A 701 -14.06 3.05 22.70
C GLY A 701 -12.91 2.35 23.42
N ALA A 702 -11.76 3.03 23.48
CA ALA A 702 -10.59 2.59 24.24
C ALA A 702 -10.86 2.68 25.74
N GLY A 703 -10.63 1.58 26.46
CA GLY A 703 -10.72 1.55 27.93
C GLY A 703 -11.60 0.42 28.45
N ALA A 704 -11.85 0.45 29.76
CA ALA A 704 -12.74 -0.48 30.44
C ALA A 704 -14.08 -0.58 29.68
N PHE A 705 -14.52 -1.81 29.43
CA PHE A 705 -15.88 -2.12 29.02
C PHE A 705 -16.87 -1.28 29.85
N PRO A 706 -18.00 -0.78 29.30
CA PRO A 706 -18.90 0.16 29.97
C PRO A 706 -19.71 -0.49 31.12
N LEU A 707 -19.01 -1.12 32.07
CA LEU A 707 -19.43 -1.50 33.41
C LEU A 707 -19.39 -0.30 34.36
N ALA A 708 -19.19 0.95 33.91
CA ALA A 708 -19.23 2.12 34.81
C ALA A 708 -20.55 2.22 35.59
N LYS A 709 -21.69 1.85 34.97
CA LYS A 709 -23.00 1.74 35.66
C LYS A 709 -23.11 0.51 36.56
N TRP A 710 -22.42 -0.58 36.23
CA TRP A 710 -22.38 -1.81 37.04
C TRP A 710 -21.44 -1.67 38.26
N ARG A 711 -20.35 -0.91 38.12
CA ARG A 711 -19.40 -0.47 39.16
C ARG A 711 -20.12 0.24 40.32
N GLU A 712 -21.13 1.04 40.00
CA GLU A 712 -21.91 1.77 41.00
C GLU A 712 -23.01 0.90 41.64
N ALA A 713 -23.56 -0.06 40.89
CA ALA A 713 -24.66 -0.91 41.33
C ALA A 713 -24.23 -2.15 42.15
N ASN A 714 -23.05 -2.72 41.89
CA ASN A 714 -22.58 -3.98 42.49
C ASN A 714 -21.22 -3.81 43.21
N LYS A 715 -21.21 -3.08 44.32
CA LYS A 715 -20.04 -3.01 45.22
C LYS A 715 -19.93 -4.30 46.05
N THR A 716 -19.39 -5.35 45.45
CA THR A 716 -18.96 -6.55 46.18
C THR A 716 -17.59 -6.33 46.82
N VAL A 717 -17.30 -7.02 47.92
CA VAL A 717 -16.03 -6.87 48.64
C VAL A 717 -14.90 -7.44 47.77
N PRO A 718 -13.84 -6.66 47.47
CA PRO A 718 -12.73 -7.14 46.67
C PRO A 718 -12.00 -8.29 47.37
N LYS A 719 -11.78 -9.39 46.64
CA LYS A 719 -11.04 -10.58 47.12
C LYS A 719 -9.52 -10.41 47.01
N PHE A 720 -9.07 -9.58 46.08
CA PHE A 720 -7.65 -9.24 45.85
C PHE A 720 -7.37 -7.78 46.21
N VAL A 721 -6.12 -7.50 46.61
CA VAL A 721 -5.68 -6.15 46.93
C VAL A 721 -5.20 -5.46 45.64
N GLN A 722 -5.84 -4.36 45.27
CA GLN A 722 -5.40 -3.52 44.16
C GLN A 722 -4.27 -2.60 44.63
N LEU A 723 -3.11 -2.72 43.99
CA LEU A 723 -1.95 -1.88 44.27
C LEU A 723 -2.08 -0.56 43.51
N GLU A 724 -1.50 0.52 44.03
CA GLU A 724 -1.47 1.79 43.31
C GLU A 724 -0.74 1.62 41.97
N LEU A 725 -1.42 2.02 40.89
CA LEU A 725 -0.90 1.99 39.53
C LEU A 725 -0.13 3.30 39.30
N SER A 726 1.08 3.42 39.85
CA SER A 726 1.96 4.55 39.54
C SER A 726 2.46 4.44 38.09
N ALA A 727 2.33 5.53 37.33
CA ALA A 727 3.00 5.67 36.04
C ALA A 727 4.53 5.60 36.26
N PRO A 728 5.32 5.06 35.31
CA PRO A 728 6.76 5.29 35.32
C PRO A 728 6.98 6.81 35.27
N GLY A 729 7.95 7.31 36.04
CA GLY A 729 8.15 8.73 36.32
C GLY A 729 8.09 9.65 35.09
N ALA A 730 7.51 10.83 35.31
CA ALA A 730 7.69 12.00 34.47
C ALA A 730 9.15 12.43 34.37
#